data_AF-A0A2E7WLA8-F1
#
_entry.id   AF-A0A2E7WLA8-F1
#
_cell.length_a   1.000
_cell.length_b   1.000
_cell.length_c   1.000
_cell.angle_alpha   90.00
_cell.angle_beta   90.00
_cell.angle_gamma   90.00
#
_symmetry.space_group_name_H-M   'P 1'
#
loop_
_entity.id
_entity.type
_entity.pdbx_description
1 polymer ?
#
loop_
_entity_poly.entity_id
_entity_poly.type
_entity_poly.pdbx_seq_one_letter_code
_entity_poly.pdbx_strand_id
1 'polypeptide(L)'
;MKPARTQRIKNNRSRIEVKMRLSVTLGTGAFFSAAFVISVAIAYSAVGVIEGWTTKTIDQAHEAAGLSWVAQEASGLNVTLSGIAPSEAARFQAMRLAATIVSGERLVDNMVLAAAPKIAMAEFSLVVLSNANGVSLIGLIPGQTERDFLIKAVSQHAGTMPVTDLLDLANQPAPEGWRTAQEFAVAVLDVIPQAFISLTPDVLKIRAITANDATKRKLETQLNSLQLQKRDLQHEVVLELITPRPVISSFRLRLTQDAKGAHMSVCSAETAQDAGSIRSAAQAAGATLPTTCQIGLGSPSPFWSQAVVVAIKAVMQLKETTLEINDHNVALTGSLRTNTDLFDQITTDLEAELPKGFFVTAQRPEPVANPTVKKPAQFIATRSPEGLVQLRGQVAGDLAYRTVTSYAQAQFGAASVNMAAQSAAHLGELWSIRVLTALDTLALLDKGIVRVTETGFTLSGTTGQADRKEQIDSLLRRSLGPEATFAIDVTYIEPAAPAPTLPSPQTCIASIAKVIEKQKLKFQPSSAQLEIEGRRVMDKIAVILKECGPIPLEIGGHTDSQGREEMNQKLSESRAQAVLTALMARRVSVASFRAHGYGEAEPIADNETAEGREANRRIEFKLIDQTSTDPASISSPRPPIDATQDTLENEQN
;
A
#
# COMPACT_ATOMS: atom_id res chain seq x y z
N MET A 1 92.88 -35.80 46.08
CA MET A 1 93.20 -36.97 45.24
C MET A 1 94.09 -36.51 44.08
N LYS A 2 95.21 -37.22 43.86
CA LYS A 2 96.26 -37.12 42.82
C LYS A 2 95.71 -37.39 41.38
N PRO A 3 96.51 -37.46 40.27
CA PRO A 3 97.96 -37.17 40.02
C PRO A 3 98.18 -36.28 38.76
N ALA A 4 99.33 -35.65 38.46
CA ALA A 4 100.72 -36.08 38.21
C ALA A 4 101.05 -36.61 36.79
N ARG A 5 102.13 -36.00 36.23
CA ARG A 5 103.14 -36.50 35.27
C ARG A 5 102.78 -36.73 33.79
N THR A 6 103.67 -36.26 32.90
CA THR A 6 104.64 -37.02 32.04
C THR A 6 105.26 -36.02 31.03
N GLN A 7 106.52 -35.54 31.10
CA GLN A 7 107.85 -36.11 30.82
C GLN A 7 108.11 -36.62 29.39
N ARG A 8 108.85 -35.85 28.55
CA ARG A 8 109.96 -36.25 27.62
C ARG A 8 110.29 -35.11 26.63
N ILE A 9 111.46 -34.47 26.72
CA ILE A 9 112.79 -34.80 26.15
C ILE A 9 112.96 -34.43 24.65
N LYS A 10 113.78 -33.37 24.47
CA LYS A 10 114.75 -33.01 23.42
C LYS A 10 114.28 -32.90 21.96
N ASN A 11 114.52 -31.72 21.37
CA ASN A 11 115.54 -31.66 20.32
C ASN A 11 116.17 -30.27 20.17
N ASN A 12 117.46 -30.29 19.85
CA ASN A 12 118.40 -29.19 19.72
C ASN A 12 118.31 -28.58 18.30
N ARG A 13 118.17 -27.26 18.15
CA ARG A 13 118.54 -26.50 16.93
C ARG A 13 118.76 -25.01 17.23
N SER A 14 120.01 -24.59 17.05
CA SER A 14 120.53 -23.26 16.68
C SER A 14 119.55 -22.07 16.63
N ARG A 15 119.78 -21.05 17.47
CA ARG A 15 119.46 -19.65 17.16
C ARG A 15 120.54 -18.71 17.70
N ILE A 16 121.14 -17.97 16.78
CA ILE A 16 121.84 -16.72 17.04
C ILE A 16 120.74 -15.69 17.33
N GLU A 17 120.62 -15.18 18.56
CA GLU A 17 119.75 -14.04 18.84
C GLU A 17 120.57 -12.86 19.39
N VAL A 18 120.68 -11.88 18.50
CA VAL A 18 121.22 -10.54 18.68
C VAL A 18 120.46 -9.85 19.82
N LYS A 19 121.18 -9.39 20.84
CA LYS A 19 120.65 -8.41 21.82
C LYS A 19 120.33 -7.11 21.07
N MET A 20 119.07 -6.97 20.63
CA MET A 20 118.54 -5.74 20.05
C MET A 20 118.43 -4.70 21.19
N ARG A 21 119.42 -3.82 21.32
CA ARG A 21 119.28 -2.56 22.05
C ARG A 21 118.29 -1.71 21.26
N LEU A 22 117.01 -1.77 21.60
CA LEU A 22 116.02 -0.81 21.12
C LEU A 22 116.53 0.59 21.51
N SER A 23 116.77 1.46 20.54
CA SER A 23 117.21 2.81 20.83
C SER A 23 116.14 3.52 21.67
N VAL A 24 116.55 4.13 22.77
CA VAL A 24 115.65 4.86 23.70
C VAL A 24 114.80 5.90 22.95
N THR A 25 115.28 6.41 21.81
CA THR A 25 114.59 7.34 20.91
C THR A 25 113.37 6.77 20.19
N LEU A 26 113.35 5.48 19.85
CA LEU A 26 112.19 4.83 19.20
C LEU A 26 111.09 4.53 20.22
N GLY A 27 111.48 4.18 21.46
CA GLY A 27 110.54 3.97 22.57
C GLY A 27 109.85 5.24 23.03
N THR A 28 110.58 6.37 23.09
CA THR A 28 109.97 7.67 23.44
C THR A 28 109.05 8.18 22.34
N GLY A 29 109.45 8.06 21.07
CA GLY A 29 108.60 8.44 19.93
C GLY A 29 107.26 7.70 19.90
N ALA A 30 107.29 6.37 20.08
CA ALA A 30 106.06 5.56 20.14
C ALA A 30 105.15 5.93 21.32
N PHE A 31 105.73 6.27 22.48
CA PHE A 31 104.98 6.70 23.66
C PHE A 31 104.27 8.04 23.42
N PHE A 32 104.94 9.03 22.82
CA PHE A 32 104.32 10.32 22.49
C PHE A 32 103.23 10.18 21.41
N SER A 33 103.43 9.34 20.39
CA SER A 33 102.40 9.05 19.40
C SER A 33 101.18 8.35 20.01
N ALA A 34 101.38 7.37 20.88
CA ALA A 34 100.29 6.71 21.59
C ALA A 34 99.54 7.69 22.51
N ALA A 35 100.27 8.54 23.26
CA ALA A 35 99.68 9.57 24.10
C ALA A 35 98.88 10.59 23.29
N PHE A 36 99.37 11.00 22.10
CA PHE A 36 98.65 11.88 21.19
C PHE A 36 97.34 11.25 20.70
N VAL A 37 97.38 10.00 20.23
CA VAL A 37 96.18 9.28 19.76
C VAL A 37 95.17 9.11 20.90
N ILE A 38 95.62 8.75 22.10
CA ILE A 38 94.76 8.64 23.29
C ILE A 38 94.16 10.01 23.65
N SER A 39 94.95 11.08 23.63
CA SER A 39 94.47 12.43 23.92
C SER A 39 93.41 12.89 22.92
N VAL A 40 93.61 12.62 21.62
CA VAL A 40 92.64 12.94 20.57
C VAL A 40 91.38 12.09 20.74
N ALA A 41 91.52 10.79 21.01
CA ALA A 41 90.37 9.91 21.27
C ALA A 41 89.56 10.33 22.49
N ILE A 42 90.23 10.74 23.58
CA ILE A 42 89.58 11.30 24.77
C ILE A 42 88.87 12.61 24.43
N ALA A 43 89.50 13.50 23.67
CA ALA A 43 88.89 14.77 23.28
C ALA A 43 87.62 14.56 22.43
N TYR A 44 87.66 13.70 21.41
CA TYR A 44 86.49 13.35 20.60
C TYR A 44 85.39 12.68 21.43
N SER A 45 85.77 11.76 22.33
CA SER A 45 84.81 11.10 23.22
C SER A 45 84.16 12.09 24.19
N ALA A 46 84.94 13.02 24.74
CA ALA A 46 84.45 14.05 25.64
C ALA A 46 83.48 15.01 24.94
N VAL A 47 83.77 15.41 23.69
CA VAL A 47 82.86 16.21 22.86
C VAL A 47 81.54 15.48 22.65
N GLY A 48 81.58 14.22 22.21
CA GLY A 48 80.36 13.44 22.00
C GLY A 48 79.52 13.21 23.26
N VAL A 49 80.17 13.04 24.42
CA VAL A 49 79.48 12.93 25.72
C VAL A 49 78.78 14.23 26.08
N ILE A 50 79.46 15.38 25.89
CA ILE A 50 78.91 16.71 26.21
C ILE A 50 77.77 17.06 25.25
N GLU A 51 77.95 16.83 23.96
CA GLU A 51 76.92 17.05 22.93
C GLU A 51 75.68 16.19 23.22
N GLY A 52 75.87 14.89 23.49
CA GLY A 52 74.78 13.96 23.82
C GLY A 52 74.06 14.31 25.12
N TRP A 53 74.78 14.79 26.14
CA TRP A 53 74.14 15.30 27.36
C TRP A 53 73.33 16.57 27.09
N THR A 54 73.86 17.48 26.27
CA THR A 54 73.23 18.76 25.96
C THR A 54 71.93 18.54 25.18
N THR A 55 71.97 17.73 24.11
CA THR A 55 70.77 17.43 23.31
C THR A 55 69.71 16.72 24.14
N LYS A 56 70.09 15.75 24.96
CA LYS A 56 69.15 15.02 25.84
C LYS A 56 68.51 15.92 26.89
N THR A 57 69.23 16.88 27.43
CA THR A 57 68.69 17.82 28.42
C THR A 57 67.69 18.79 27.76
N ILE A 58 67.98 19.25 26.55
CA ILE A 58 67.06 20.08 25.76
C ILE A 58 65.81 19.29 25.38
N ASP A 59 65.98 18.04 24.94
CA ASP A 59 64.89 17.12 24.61
C ASP A 59 63.89 16.99 25.77
N GLN A 60 64.41 16.68 26.95
CA GLN A 60 63.60 16.52 28.16
C GLN A 60 62.87 17.81 28.55
N ALA A 61 63.50 18.98 28.35
CA ALA A 61 62.88 20.26 28.62
C ALA A 61 61.76 20.60 27.61
N HIS A 62 61.95 20.26 26.34
CA HIS A 62 60.94 20.44 25.30
C HIS A 62 59.79 19.44 25.45
N GLU A 63 60.07 18.16 25.71
CA GLU A 63 59.05 17.15 25.99
C GLU A 63 58.20 17.52 27.21
N ALA A 64 58.82 17.95 28.31
CA ALA A 64 58.11 18.39 29.51
C ALA A 64 57.19 19.60 29.26
N ALA A 65 57.52 20.44 28.27
CA ALA A 65 56.71 21.58 27.84
C ALA A 65 55.71 21.24 26.73
N GLY A 66 55.59 19.97 26.32
CA GLY A 66 54.71 19.52 25.23
C GLY A 66 55.19 19.93 23.83
N LEU A 67 56.48 20.20 23.66
CA LEU A 67 57.11 20.64 22.42
C LEU A 67 57.83 19.48 21.70
N SER A 68 57.20 18.32 21.64
CA SER A 68 57.77 17.10 21.02
C SER A 68 57.98 17.18 19.50
N TRP A 69 57.52 18.25 18.86
CA TRP A 69 57.72 18.54 17.45
C TRP A 69 59.10 19.18 17.15
N VAL A 70 59.85 19.55 18.20
CA VAL A 70 61.19 20.12 18.09
C VAL A 70 62.23 18.99 18.08
N ALA A 71 63.10 18.99 17.08
CA ALA A 71 64.27 18.14 17.01
C ALA A 71 65.54 18.98 17.20
N GLN A 72 66.49 18.47 17.99
CA GLN A 72 67.75 19.15 18.31
C GLN A 72 68.96 18.34 17.87
N GLU A 73 69.93 19.03 17.27
CA GLU A 73 71.24 18.48 16.92
C GLU A 73 72.34 19.39 17.50
N ALA A 74 73.33 18.80 18.17
CA ALA A 74 74.50 19.51 18.66
C ALA A 74 75.70 19.23 17.76
N SER A 75 76.45 20.29 17.40
CA SER A 75 77.68 20.20 16.63
C SER A 75 78.72 21.17 17.21
N GLY A 76 79.69 20.62 17.91
CA GLY A 76 80.70 21.33 18.69
C GLY A 76 80.03 22.19 19.76
N LEU A 77 80.07 23.51 19.53
CA LEU A 77 79.47 24.47 20.44
C LEU A 77 78.02 24.83 20.07
N ASN A 78 77.57 24.61 18.84
CA ASN A 78 76.26 25.07 18.41
C ASN A 78 75.19 23.99 18.56
N VAL A 79 73.96 24.40 18.85
CA VAL A 79 72.79 23.53 18.87
C VAL A 79 71.76 24.08 17.89
N THR A 80 71.38 23.25 16.92
CA THR A 80 70.36 23.58 15.92
C THR A 80 69.03 22.98 16.35
N LEU A 81 67.99 23.81 16.40
CA LEU A 81 66.61 23.39 16.62
C LEU A 81 65.87 23.38 15.28
N SER A 82 65.16 22.30 14.99
CA SER A 82 64.41 22.11 13.75
C SER A 82 63.04 21.51 14.02
N GLY A 83 62.09 21.70 13.12
CA GLY A 83 60.72 21.21 13.30
C GLY A 83 59.67 22.14 12.70
N ILE A 84 58.43 21.67 12.64
CA ILE A 84 57.29 22.46 12.15
C ILE A 84 56.53 23.01 13.36
N ALA A 85 56.68 24.30 13.64
CA ALA A 85 56.03 24.98 14.74
C ALA A 85 54.54 25.22 14.44
N PRO A 86 53.62 24.81 15.32
CA PRO A 86 52.18 25.01 15.11
C PRO A 86 51.75 26.48 15.21
N SER A 87 52.57 27.32 15.84
CA SER A 87 52.38 28.77 15.93
C SER A 87 53.71 29.47 16.24
N GLU A 88 53.77 30.78 16.01
CA GLU A 88 54.95 31.60 16.33
C GLU A 88 55.24 31.62 17.83
N ALA A 89 54.19 31.56 18.66
CA ALA A 89 54.32 31.45 20.11
C ALA A 89 55.01 30.14 20.54
N ALA A 90 54.67 29.02 19.90
CA ALA A 90 55.29 27.72 20.19
C ALA A 90 56.76 27.68 19.74
N ARG A 91 57.08 28.26 18.57
CA ARG A 91 58.46 28.43 18.09
C ARG A 91 59.31 29.24 19.06
N PHE A 92 58.79 30.37 19.51
CA PHE A 92 59.46 31.22 20.47
C PHE A 92 59.65 30.53 21.84
N GLN A 93 58.65 29.77 22.29
CA GLN A 93 58.73 29.00 23.52
C GLN A 93 59.84 27.92 23.46
N ALA A 94 59.99 27.23 22.32
CA ALA A 94 61.05 26.25 22.08
C ALA A 94 62.44 26.89 22.18
N MET A 95 62.66 28.00 21.47
CA MET A 95 63.91 28.77 21.52
C MET A 95 64.25 29.22 22.95
N ARG A 96 63.26 29.76 23.67
CA ARG A 96 63.44 30.25 25.04
C ARG A 96 63.83 29.14 26.01
N LEU A 97 63.23 27.95 25.89
CA LEU A 97 63.53 26.81 26.76
C LEU A 97 64.94 26.28 26.51
N ALA A 98 65.34 26.13 25.24
CA ALA A 98 66.72 25.75 24.90
C ALA A 98 67.75 26.79 25.40
N ALA A 99 67.39 28.09 25.38
CA ALA A 99 68.25 29.18 25.85
C ALA A 99 68.51 29.16 27.37
N THR A 100 67.77 28.35 28.15
CA THR A 100 68.05 28.14 29.58
C THR A 100 69.18 27.13 29.83
N ILE A 101 69.50 26.30 28.83
CA ILE A 101 70.48 25.21 28.93
C ILE A 101 71.78 25.59 28.19
N VAL A 102 71.64 26.23 27.02
CA VAL A 102 72.76 26.70 26.19
C VAL A 102 72.57 28.20 25.92
N SER A 103 73.67 28.97 25.90
CA SER A 103 73.59 30.41 25.61
C SER A 103 72.92 30.68 24.25
N GLY A 104 72.05 31.69 24.19
CA GLY A 104 71.30 32.04 22.97
C GLY A 104 72.15 32.26 21.71
N GLU A 105 73.39 32.75 21.85
CA GLU A 105 74.34 32.95 20.74
C GLU A 105 74.78 31.64 20.05
N ARG A 106 74.58 30.50 20.72
CA ARG A 106 74.95 29.17 20.25
C ARG A 106 73.74 28.37 19.75
N LEU A 107 72.54 28.96 19.77
CA LEU A 107 71.31 28.35 19.27
C LEU A 107 71.04 28.80 17.84
N VAL A 108 70.81 27.83 16.96
CA VAL A 108 70.43 28.07 15.57
C VAL A 108 68.97 27.65 15.39
N ASP A 109 68.11 28.61 15.05
CA ASP A 109 66.70 28.37 14.75
C ASP A 109 66.55 27.97 13.27
N ASN A 110 66.21 26.70 13.04
CA ASN A 110 65.87 26.15 11.74
C ASN A 110 64.43 25.59 11.73
N MET A 111 63.56 26.10 12.60
CA MET A 111 62.15 25.72 12.68
C MET A 111 61.33 26.51 11.66
N VAL A 112 60.31 25.87 11.09
CA VAL A 112 59.39 26.47 10.10
C VAL A 112 57.97 26.54 10.67
N LEU A 113 57.19 27.56 10.30
CA LEU A 113 55.80 27.69 10.73
C LEU A 113 54.88 26.75 9.94
N ALA A 114 53.93 26.12 10.62
CA ALA A 114 52.83 25.41 9.98
C ALA A 114 52.02 26.39 9.12
N ALA A 115 51.76 26.03 7.85
CA ALA A 115 50.90 26.82 6.98
C ALA A 115 49.49 26.89 7.56
N ALA A 116 48.88 28.08 7.57
CA ALA A 116 47.49 28.24 7.98
C ALA A 116 46.58 27.36 7.09
N PRO A 117 45.60 26.64 7.65
CA PRO A 117 44.65 25.89 6.84
C PRO A 117 43.88 26.86 5.93
N LYS A 118 43.90 26.61 4.61
CA LYS A 118 43.04 27.34 3.67
C LYS A 118 41.59 27.12 4.08
N ILE A 119 40.88 28.19 4.43
CA ILE A 119 39.43 28.14 4.62
C ILE A 119 38.85 27.80 3.25
N ALA A 120 38.30 26.59 3.09
CA ALA A 120 37.53 26.24 1.91
C ALA A 120 36.31 27.16 1.87
N MET A 121 36.14 27.91 0.79
CA MET A 121 34.90 28.67 0.58
C MET A 121 33.74 27.66 0.48
N ALA A 122 32.58 28.00 1.06
CA ALA A 122 31.40 27.16 0.92
C ALA A 122 31.03 27.06 -0.57
N GLU A 123 31.10 25.85 -1.13
CA GLU A 123 30.76 25.61 -2.53
C GLU A 123 29.25 25.73 -2.73
N PHE A 124 28.84 26.29 -3.88
CA PHE A 124 27.44 26.31 -4.26
C PHE A 124 26.90 24.88 -4.31
N SER A 125 25.76 24.66 -3.69
CA SER A 125 25.11 23.36 -3.69
C SER A 125 23.60 23.58 -3.74
N LEU A 126 22.96 23.00 -4.74
CA LEU A 126 21.51 22.98 -4.83
C LEU A 126 21.06 21.52 -4.83
N VAL A 127 20.21 21.17 -3.87
CA VAL A 127 19.53 19.88 -3.81
C VAL A 127 18.04 20.10 -4.03
N VAL A 128 17.50 19.40 -5.02
CA VAL A 128 16.06 19.34 -5.31
C VAL A 128 15.59 17.93 -4.96
N LEU A 129 14.69 17.84 -3.98
CA LEU A 129 14.04 16.60 -3.57
C LEU A 129 12.60 16.63 -4.05
N SER A 130 12.21 15.70 -4.92
CA SER A 130 10.83 15.54 -5.37
C SER A 130 10.28 14.19 -4.94
N ASN A 131 9.08 14.18 -4.37
CA ASN A 131 8.33 12.97 -4.04
C ASN A 131 6.82 13.18 -4.23
N ALA A 132 6.00 12.18 -3.90
CA ALA A 132 4.55 12.27 -4.06
C ALA A 132 3.85 13.34 -3.18
N ASN A 133 4.54 13.86 -2.16
CA ASN A 133 3.98 14.80 -1.17
C ASN A 133 4.42 16.24 -1.40
N GLY A 134 5.40 16.51 -2.26
CA GLY A 134 5.95 17.85 -2.45
C GLY A 134 7.35 17.89 -3.04
N VAL A 135 7.83 19.11 -3.28
CA VAL A 135 9.21 19.39 -3.72
C VAL A 135 9.93 20.21 -2.66
N SER A 136 11.16 19.86 -2.31
CA SER A 136 12.01 20.63 -1.39
C SER A 136 13.28 21.11 -2.08
N LEU A 137 13.61 22.38 -1.90
CA LEU A 137 14.80 23.03 -2.43
C LEU A 137 15.73 23.35 -1.26
N ILE A 138 16.95 22.85 -1.29
CA ILE A 138 17.89 22.91 -0.15
C ILE A 138 19.27 23.29 -0.65
N GLY A 139 19.95 24.21 0.04
CA GLY A 139 21.38 24.48 -0.15
C GLY A 139 21.73 25.93 -0.43
N LEU A 140 22.98 26.17 -0.84
CA LEU A 140 23.56 27.50 -1.04
C LEU A 140 23.58 27.85 -2.53
N ILE A 141 22.90 28.93 -2.91
CA ILE A 141 22.79 29.39 -4.30
C ILE A 141 23.47 30.75 -4.53
N PRO A 142 23.88 31.07 -5.78
CA PRO A 142 24.70 32.25 -6.05
C PRO A 142 24.05 33.59 -5.68
N GLY A 143 22.81 33.82 -6.11
CA GLY A 143 22.12 35.09 -5.92
C GLY A 143 20.60 34.99 -5.97
N GLN A 144 19.94 36.12 -5.71
CA GLN A 144 18.48 36.21 -5.65
C GLN A 144 17.82 35.86 -7.00
N THR A 145 18.42 36.27 -8.11
CA THR A 145 17.88 36.02 -9.45
C THR A 145 17.76 34.52 -9.76
N GLU A 146 18.78 33.74 -9.37
CA GLU A 146 18.79 32.28 -9.52
C GLU A 146 17.79 31.60 -8.58
N ARG A 147 17.56 32.17 -7.40
CA ARG A 147 16.53 31.72 -6.45
C ARG A 147 15.13 31.89 -7.01
N ASP A 148 14.82 33.10 -7.46
CA ASP A 148 13.48 33.48 -7.91
C ASP A 148 13.08 32.71 -9.17
N PHE A 149 14.03 32.52 -10.09
CA PHE A 149 13.85 31.65 -11.24
C PHE A 149 13.48 30.23 -10.82
N LEU A 150 14.29 29.63 -9.94
CA LEU A 150 14.11 28.24 -9.52
C LEU A 150 12.78 28.02 -8.79
N ILE A 151 12.44 28.88 -7.84
CA ILE A 151 11.17 28.78 -7.09
C ILE A 151 9.98 28.88 -8.04
N LYS A 152 10.03 29.83 -8.98
CA LYS A 152 8.95 30.02 -9.97
C LYS A 152 8.82 28.80 -10.88
N ALA A 153 9.92 28.30 -11.42
CA ALA A 153 9.93 27.16 -12.33
C ALA A 153 9.47 25.87 -11.62
N VAL A 154 9.94 25.62 -10.40
CA VAL A 154 9.53 24.48 -9.58
C VAL A 154 8.08 24.58 -9.16
N SER A 155 7.58 25.76 -8.78
CA SER A 155 6.17 25.95 -8.42
C SER A 155 5.22 25.73 -9.60
N GLN A 156 5.63 26.12 -10.82
CA GLN A 156 4.87 25.82 -12.03
C GLN A 156 4.80 24.32 -12.31
N HIS A 157 5.89 23.59 -12.10
CA HIS A 157 5.94 22.14 -12.24
C HIS A 157 5.13 21.42 -11.14
N ALA A 158 5.29 21.82 -9.88
CA ALA A 158 4.65 21.19 -8.72
C ALA A 158 3.12 21.33 -8.72
N GLY A 159 2.58 22.35 -9.39
CA GLY A 159 1.13 22.58 -9.49
C GLY A 159 0.50 22.85 -8.12
N THR A 160 -0.23 21.88 -7.59
CA THR A 160 -0.85 21.96 -6.25
C THR A 160 0.00 21.36 -5.13
N MET A 161 1.11 20.69 -5.46
CA MET A 161 2.01 20.10 -4.46
C MET A 161 2.78 21.19 -3.71
N PRO A 162 2.98 21.06 -2.39
CA PRO A 162 3.72 22.04 -1.61
C PRO A 162 5.20 22.10 -2.03
N VAL A 163 5.73 23.32 -2.16
CA VAL A 163 7.15 23.58 -2.40
C VAL A 163 7.77 24.13 -1.13
N THR A 164 8.75 23.41 -0.57
CA THR A 164 9.51 23.81 0.62
C THR A 164 10.82 24.45 0.20
N ASP A 165 11.10 25.65 0.70
CA ASP A 165 12.25 26.46 0.32
C ASP A 165 13.19 26.63 1.52
N LEU A 166 14.34 25.98 1.44
CA LEU A 166 15.43 25.99 2.41
C LEU A 166 16.73 26.42 1.72
N LEU A 167 16.63 27.39 0.81
CA LEU A 167 17.76 27.94 0.04
C LEU A 167 18.36 29.17 0.74
N ASP A 168 19.68 29.14 0.92
CA ASP A 168 20.50 30.25 1.40
C ASP A 168 21.20 30.97 0.23
N LEU A 169 21.45 32.26 0.39
CA LEU A 169 22.09 33.11 -0.62
C LEU A 169 23.56 33.33 -0.29
N ALA A 170 24.44 33.06 -1.25
CA ALA A 170 25.87 33.39 -1.14
C ALA A 170 26.18 34.84 -1.51
N ASN A 171 25.31 35.49 -2.31
CA ASN A 171 25.53 36.82 -2.89
C ASN A 171 26.83 36.91 -3.71
N GLN A 172 27.07 35.90 -4.55
CA GLN A 172 28.23 35.81 -5.43
C GLN A 172 27.78 35.59 -6.89
N PRO A 173 28.62 35.93 -7.88
CA PRO A 173 28.31 35.66 -9.29
C PRO A 173 28.06 34.16 -9.51
N ALA A 174 27.03 33.83 -10.30
CA ALA A 174 26.74 32.45 -10.66
C ALA A 174 27.87 31.87 -11.54
N PRO A 175 28.26 30.60 -11.35
CA PRO A 175 29.15 29.90 -12.26
C PRO A 175 28.61 29.87 -13.69
N GLU A 176 29.50 29.69 -14.66
CA GLU A 176 29.11 29.53 -16.05
C GLU A 176 28.16 28.33 -16.23
N GLY A 177 27.11 28.49 -17.04
CA GLY A 177 26.12 27.43 -17.28
C GLY A 177 25.17 27.11 -16.12
N TRP A 178 25.26 27.78 -14.96
CA TRP A 178 24.41 27.50 -13.78
C TRP A 178 22.92 27.60 -14.08
N ARG A 179 22.47 28.65 -14.78
CA ARG A 179 21.06 28.82 -15.16
C ARG A 179 20.57 27.69 -16.07
N THR A 180 21.38 27.28 -17.05
CA THR A 180 21.08 26.14 -17.93
C THR A 180 20.95 24.84 -17.14
N ALA A 181 21.79 24.65 -16.12
CA ALA A 181 21.71 23.51 -15.23
C ALA A 181 20.44 23.53 -14.34
N GLN A 182 20.02 24.70 -13.84
CA GLN A 182 18.75 24.86 -13.13
C GLN A 182 17.55 24.54 -14.03
N GLU A 183 17.54 25.02 -15.27
CA GLU A 183 16.51 24.69 -16.26
C GLU A 183 16.44 23.19 -16.54
N PHE A 184 17.59 22.54 -16.71
CA PHE A 184 17.66 21.10 -16.91
C PHE A 184 17.15 20.34 -15.68
N ALA A 185 17.54 20.74 -14.48
CA ALA A 185 17.07 20.14 -13.24
C ALA A 185 15.53 20.22 -13.10
N VAL A 186 14.91 21.34 -13.48
CA VAL A 186 13.45 21.47 -13.48
C VAL A 186 12.81 20.57 -14.55
N ALA A 187 13.37 20.51 -15.76
CA ALA A 187 12.86 19.64 -16.83
C ALA A 187 12.95 18.14 -16.48
N VAL A 188 13.92 17.74 -15.64
CA VAL A 188 14.03 16.37 -15.14
C VAL A 188 12.83 16.02 -14.26
N LEU A 189 12.26 16.97 -13.52
CA LEU A 189 11.09 16.74 -12.67
C LEU A 189 9.85 16.36 -13.50
N ASP A 190 9.73 16.86 -14.73
CA ASP A 190 8.65 16.47 -15.68
C ASP A 190 8.75 15.00 -16.12
N VAL A 191 9.97 14.44 -16.13
CA VAL A 191 10.22 13.06 -16.57
C VAL A 191 10.23 12.09 -15.39
N ILE A 192 10.76 12.53 -14.24
CA ILE A 192 10.93 11.71 -13.04
C ILE A 192 10.24 12.41 -11.87
N PRO A 193 9.00 11.99 -11.53
CA PRO A 193 8.24 12.58 -10.43
C PRO A 193 8.92 12.43 -9.07
N GLN A 194 9.69 11.36 -8.87
CA GLN A 194 10.41 11.07 -7.63
C GLN A 194 11.91 11.04 -7.88
N ALA A 195 12.58 12.16 -7.62
CA ALA A 195 13.99 12.35 -7.92
C ALA A 195 14.71 13.07 -6.79
N PHE A 196 15.98 12.70 -6.61
CA PHE A 196 16.98 13.47 -5.89
C PHE A 196 17.91 14.08 -6.93
N ILE A 197 17.90 15.39 -7.08
CA ILE A 197 18.77 16.11 -8.01
C ILE A 197 19.73 16.96 -7.18
N SER A 198 21.03 16.79 -7.40
CA SER A 198 22.07 17.60 -6.77
C SER A 198 22.85 18.33 -7.84
N LEU A 199 22.99 19.63 -7.68
CA LEU A 199 23.70 20.53 -8.58
C LEU A 199 24.84 21.21 -7.81
N THR A 200 26.06 20.98 -8.27
CA THR A 200 27.28 21.69 -7.87
C THR A 200 27.81 22.46 -9.09
N PRO A 201 28.85 23.31 -8.98
CA PRO A 201 29.37 24.07 -10.13
C PRO A 201 29.80 23.20 -11.32
N ASP A 202 30.24 21.96 -11.05
CA ASP A 202 30.79 21.08 -12.08
C ASP A 202 29.86 19.91 -12.44
N VAL A 203 29.03 19.44 -11.49
CA VAL A 203 28.29 18.18 -11.62
C VAL A 203 26.80 18.37 -11.35
N LEU A 204 25.98 17.82 -12.25
CA LEU A 204 24.55 17.65 -12.05
C LEU A 204 24.25 16.16 -11.89
N LYS A 205 23.92 15.74 -10.66
CA LYS A 205 23.65 14.35 -10.31
C LYS A 205 22.16 14.11 -10.14
N ILE A 206 21.62 13.13 -10.86
CA ILE A 206 20.21 12.73 -10.78
C ILE A 206 20.15 11.30 -10.25
N ARG A 207 19.49 11.11 -9.11
CA ARG A 207 19.22 9.81 -8.52
C ARG A 207 17.72 9.56 -8.47
N ALA A 208 17.30 8.39 -8.94
CA ALA A 208 15.89 7.99 -8.89
C ALA A 208 15.71 6.47 -8.79
N ILE A 209 14.56 6.08 -8.25
CA ILE A 209 14.15 4.67 -8.14
C ILE A 209 13.19 4.36 -9.30
N THR A 210 13.44 3.26 -10.01
CA THR A 210 12.63 2.83 -11.14
C THR A 210 11.91 1.52 -10.83
N ALA A 211 10.73 1.32 -11.41
CA ALA A 211 9.90 0.14 -11.13
C ALA A 211 10.45 -1.16 -11.72
N ASN A 212 11.10 -1.10 -12.90
CA ASN A 212 11.67 -2.24 -13.61
C ASN A 212 12.70 -1.77 -14.65
N ASP A 213 13.48 -2.71 -15.21
CA ASP A 213 14.55 -2.40 -16.16
C ASP A 213 14.06 -1.87 -17.53
N ALA A 214 12.79 -2.11 -17.89
CA ALA A 214 12.21 -1.51 -19.09
C ALA A 214 11.95 -0.02 -18.88
N THR A 215 11.37 0.35 -17.73
CA THR A 215 11.17 1.75 -17.34
C THR A 215 12.51 2.47 -17.18
N LYS A 216 13.52 1.82 -16.56
CA LYS A 216 14.88 2.37 -16.48
C LYS A 216 15.44 2.76 -17.85
N ARG A 217 15.44 1.83 -18.82
CA ARG A 217 15.93 2.10 -20.19
C ARG A 217 15.15 3.20 -20.90
N LYS A 218 13.83 3.24 -20.70
CA LYS A 218 12.98 4.31 -21.26
C LYS A 218 13.39 5.68 -20.68
N LEU A 219 13.56 5.77 -19.35
CA LEU A 219 13.98 7.00 -18.67
C LEU A 219 15.38 7.43 -19.09
N GLU A 220 16.35 6.52 -19.20
CA GLU A 220 17.69 6.81 -19.73
C GLU A 220 17.63 7.43 -21.12
N THR A 221 16.78 6.87 -22.00
CA THR A 221 16.59 7.39 -23.36
C THR A 221 15.98 8.79 -23.35
N GLN A 222 14.95 9.02 -22.52
CA GLN A 222 14.31 10.33 -22.39
C GLN A 222 15.27 11.38 -21.81
N LEU A 223 16.02 11.05 -20.77
CA LEU A 223 17.00 11.95 -20.16
C LEU A 223 18.15 12.29 -21.11
N ASN A 224 18.67 11.31 -21.85
CA ASN A 224 19.68 11.56 -22.88
C ASN A 224 19.14 12.48 -23.98
N SER A 225 17.87 12.30 -24.38
CA SER A 225 17.23 13.18 -25.37
C SER A 225 17.06 14.62 -24.87
N LEU A 226 16.72 14.80 -23.59
CA LEU A 226 16.64 16.11 -22.96
C LEU A 226 18.01 16.79 -22.87
N GLN A 227 19.05 16.03 -22.52
CA GLN A 227 20.42 16.56 -22.46
C GLN A 227 20.88 17.06 -23.84
N LEU A 228 20.55 16.34 -24.92
CA LEU A 228 20.86 16.75 -26.28
C LEU A 228 20.13 18.02 -26.74
N GLN A 229 18.96 18.32 -26.16
CA GLN A 229 18.22 19.56 -26.44
C GLN A 229 18.87 20.78 -25.77
N LYS A 230 19.60 20.58 -24.66
CA LYS A 230 20.29 21.64 -23.92
C LYS A 230 21.79 21.64 -24.25
N ARG A 231 22.13 22.03 -25.49
CA ARG A 231 23.52 22.03 -26.01
C ARG A 231 24.50 22.91 -25.21
N ASP A 232 23.98 23.89 -24.48
CA ASP A 232 24.78 24.81 -23.65
C ASP A 232 24.98 24.29 -22.21
N LEU A 233 24.59 23.05 -21.90
CA LEU A 233 24.80 22.45 -20.59
C LEU A 233 26.26 22.02 -20.44
N GLN A 234 27.02 22.78 -19.64
CA GLN A 234 28.45 22.52 -19.39
C GLN A 234 28.73 21.51 -18.26
N HIS A 235 27.71 21.18 -17.45
CA HIS A 235 27.88 20.32 -16.28
C HIS A 235 27.99 18.85 -16.69
N GLU A 236 28.80 18.08 -15.98
CA GLU A 236 28.80 16.62 -16.10
C GLU A 236 27.50 16.07 -15.51
N VAL A 237 26.69 15.39 -16.34
CA VAL A 237 25.42 14.80 -15.90
C VAL A 237 25.64 13.35 -15.46
N VAL A 238 25.44 13.07 -14.18
CA VAL A 238 25.59 11.73 -13.60
C VAL A 238 24.21 11.14 -13.29
N LEU A 239 23.85 10.04 -13.94
CA LEU A 239 22.57 9.36 -13.77
C LEU A 239 22.72 8.10 -12.88
N GLU A 240 22.05 8.09 -11.73
CA GLU A 240 21.97 6.95 -10.80
C GLU A 240 20.53 6.42 -10.72
N LEU A 241 20.14 5.58 -11.68
CA LEU A 241 18.83 4.92 -11.69
C LEU A 241 18.91 3.52 -11.07
N ILE A 242 18.25 3.36 -9.92
CA ILE A 242 18.22 2.13 -9.14
C ILE A 242 16.91 1.38 -9.43
N THR A 243 16.99 0.11 -9.82
CA THR A 243 15.83 -0.79 -9.92
C THR A 243 15.85 -1.77 -8.74
N PRO A 244 15.01 -1.59 -7.70
CA PRO A 244 14.94 -2.55 -6.61
C PRO A 244 14.43 -3.89 -7.14
N ARG A 245 15.06 -4.99 -6.71
CA ARG A 245 14.54 -6.32 -7.02
C ARG A 245 13.25 -6.55 -6.21
N PRO A 246 12.12 -6.90 -6.84
CA PRO A 246 10.89 -7.17 -6.11
C PRO A 246 11.08 -8.39 -5.21
N VAL A 247 10.50 -8.37 -4.02
CA VAL A 247 10.48 -9.55 -3.14
C VAL A 247 9.29 -10.41 -3.54
N ILE A 248 9.53 -11.68 -3.86
CA ILE A 248 8.52 -12.68 -4.19
C ILE A 248 8.22 -13.45 -2.91
N SER A 249 6.96 -13.43 -2.47
CA SER A 249 6.54 -14.08 -1.22
C SER A 249 6.51 -15.62 -1.30
N SER A 250 6.37 -16.16 -2.51
CA SER A 250 6.32 -17.60 -2.78
C SER A 250 6.77 -17.84 -4.21
N PHE A 251 7.83 -18.64 -4.37
CA PHE A 251 8.38 -18.99 -5.65
C PHE A 251 7.55 -20.12 -6.25
N ARG A 252 7.01 -19.89 -7.44
CA ARG A 252 6.10 -20.84 -8.08
C ARG A 252 6.50 -21.17 -9.51
N LEU A 253 6.29 -22.43 -9.85
CA LEU A 253 6.32 -22.93 -11.22
C LEU A 253 5.05 -23.73 -11.45
N ARG A 254 4.41 -23.54 -12.62
CA ARG A 254 3.34 -24.43 -13.06
C ARG A 254 3.50 -24.77 -14.53
N LEU A 255 3.61 -26.06 -14.81
CA LEU A 255 3.70 -26.63 -16.15
C LEU A 255 2.61 -27.69 -16.30
N THR A 256 1.76 -27.52 -17.31
CA THR A 256 0.69 -28.46 -17.64
C THR A 256 1.01 -29.10 -18.98
N GLN A 257 0.91 -30.42 -19.08
CA GLN A 257 1.05 -31.16 -20.33
C GLN A 257 -0.28 -31.82 -20.68
N ASP A 258 -0.97 -31.30 -21.70
CA ASP A 258 -2.25 -31.82 -22.17
C ASP A 258 -2.13 -32.44 -23.58
N ALA A 259 -3.26 -32.74 -24.22
CA ALA A 259 -3.28 -33.30 -25.57
C ALA A 259 -2.76 -32.34 -26.67
N LYS A 260 -2.73 -31.02 -26.40
CA LYS A 260 -2.27 -29.98 -27.33
C LYS A 260 -0.79 -29.65 -27.16
N GLY A 261 -0.19 -30.01 -26.02
CA GLY A 261 1.23 -29.88 -25.76
C GLY A 261 1.51 -29.43 -24.33
N ALA A 262 2.78 -29.17 -24.04
CA ALA A 262 3.17 -28.59 -22.76
C ALA A 262 2.97 -27.06 -22.78
N HIS A 263 2.53 -26.51 -21.66
CA HIS A 263 2.39 -25.07 -21.44
C HIS A 263 2.82 -24.72 -20.02
N MET A 264 3.76 -23.79 -19.89
CA MET A 264 4.18 -23.23 -18.63
C MET A 264 3.40 -21.92 -18.36
N SER A 265 2.58 -21.91 -17.32
CA SER A 265 1.71 -20.76 -16.99
C SER A 265 2.31 -19.82 -15.95
N VAL A 266 3.13 -20.34 -15.03
CA VAL A 266 3.74 -19.57 -13.94
C VAL A 266 5.22 -19.90 -13.85
N CYS A 267 6.06 -18.88 -13.69
CA CYS A 267 7.50 -19.01 -13.54
C CYS A 267 8.04 -17.91 -12.61
N SER A 268 8.79 -18.32 -11.59
CA SER A 268 9.55 -17.45 -10.68
C SER A 268 11.02 -17.84 -10.67
N ALA A 269 11.91 -16.85 -10.57
CA ALA A 269 13.36 -17.05 -10.57
C ALA A 269 14.08 -16.00 -9.69
N GLU A 270 15.25 -16.34 -9.15
CA GLU A 270 16.02 -15.41 -8.31
C GLU A 270 16.82 -14.41 -9.17
N THR A 271 17.37 -14.91 -10.28
CA THR A 271 18.18 -14.13 -11.21
C THR A 271 17.71 -14.29 -12.66
N ALA A 272 18.17 -13.40 -13.54
CA ALA A 272 17.93 -13.52 -14.98
C ALA A 272 18.55 -14.79 -15.58
N GLN A 273 19.66 -15.27 -15.02
CA GLN A 273 20.32 -16.51 -15.43
C GLN A 273 19.48 -17.74 -15.05
N ASP A 274 18.87 -17.75 -13.86
CA ASP A 274 17.96 -18.82 -13.44
C ASP A 274 16.71 -18.85 -14.30
N ALA A 275 16.11 -17.69 -14.56
CA ALA A 275 14.97 -17.57 -15.46
C ALA A 275 15.31 -18.10 -16.87
N GLY A 276 16.51 -17.81 -17.36
CA GLY A 276 17.03 -18.35 -18.62
C GLY A 276 17.10 -19.88 -18.60
N SER A 277 17.69 -20.46 -17.56
CA SER A 277 17.86 -21.91 -17.41
C SER A 277 16.53 -22.65 -17.34
N ILE A 278 15.59 -22.15 -16.54
CA ILE A 278 14.22 -22.70 -16.41
C ILE A 278 13.49 -22.64 -17.74
N ARG A 279 13.54 -21.49 -18.44
CA ARG A 279 12.92 -21.32 -19.75
C ARG A 279 13.53 -22.23 -20.81
N SER A 280 14.85 -22.38 -20.84
CA SER A 280 15.51 -23.30 -21.78
C SER A 280 15.12 -24.75 -21.53
N ALA A 281 14.98 -25.17 -20.26
CA ALA A 281 14.47 -26.50 -19.92
C ALA A 281 13.03 -26.69 -20.40
N ALA A 282 12.14 -25.71 -20.15
CA ALA A 282 10.76 -25.73 -20.63
C ALA A 282 10.65 -25.71 -22.18
N GLN A 283 11.53 -24.99 -22.87
CA GLN A 283 11.58 -25.00 -24.35
C GLN A 283 12.08 -26.32 -24.92
N ALA A 284 13.11 -26.93 -24.31
CA ALA A 284 13.58 -28.25 -24.70
C ALA A 284 12.49 -29.33 -24.51
N ALA A 285 11.62 -29.10 -23.54
CA ALA A 285 10.39 -29.82 -23.27
C ALA A 285 9.26 -29.56 -24.29
N GLY A 286 9.44 -28.67 -25.27
CA GLY A 286 8.40 -28.28 -26.22
C GLY A 286 7.25 -27.49 -25.58
N ALA A 287 7.46 -26.93 -24.38
CA ALA A 287 6.45 -26.15 -23.70
C ALA A 287 6.33 -24.73 -24.28
N THR A 288 5.10 -24.27 -24.45
CA THR A 288 4.81 -22.85 -24.65
C THR A 288 5.12 -22.08 -23.37
N LEU A 289 5.83 -20.96 -23.49
CA LEU A 289 6.33 -20.19 -22.35
C LEU A 289 5.38 -19.03 -21.99
N PRO A 290 5.38 -18.58 -20.73
CA PRO A 290 4.72 -17.33 -20.37
C PRO A 290 5.48 -16.14 -20.97
N THR A 291 4.79 -14.99 -21.09
CA THR A 291 5.37 -13.75 -21.63
C THR A 291 6.59 -13.26 -20.82
N THR A 292 6.56 -13.45 -19.50
CA THR A 292 7.69 -13.13 -18.60
C THR A 292 7.77 -14.14 -17.47
N CYS A 293 8.99 -14.46 -17.01
CA CYS A 293 9.25 -15.14 -15.74
C CYS A 293 9.54 -14.08 -14.69
N GLN A 294 8.88 -14.13 -13.53
CA GLN A 294 9.05 -13.12 -12.49
C GLN A 294 10.40 -13.30 -11.80
N ILE A 295 11.26 -12.29 -11.85
CA ILE A 295 12.59 -12.31 -11.21
C ILE A 295 12.54 -11.48 -9.92
N GLY A 296 13.00 -12.04 -8.80
CA GLY A 296 12.95 -11.34 -7.53
C GLY A 296 13.71 -12.01 -6.38
N LEU A 297 13.75 -11.33 -5.24
CA LEU A 297 14.33 -11.83 -4.00
C LEU A 297 13.36 -12.75 -3.26
N GLY A 298 13.87 -13.61 -2.37
CA GLY A 298 13.06 -14.51 -1.54
C GLY A 298 13.09 -15.98 -1.97
N SER A 299 14.12 -16.40 -2.72
CA SER A 299 14.25 -17.78 -3.18
C SER A 299 14.21 -18.74 -1.97
N PRO A 300 13.39 -19.81 -2.02
CA PRO A 300 13.23 -20.75 -0.92
C PRO A 300 14.52 -21.53 -0.65
N SER A 301 15.35 -21.72 -1.69
CA SER A 301 16.58 -22.49 -1.64
C SER A 301 17.56 -22.00 -2.71
N PRO A 302 18.89 -22.01 -2.47
CA PRO A 302 19.88 -21.70 -3.49
C PRO A 302 19.83 -22.68 -4.69
N PHE A 303 19.17 -23.83 -4.52
CA PHE A 303 18.99 -24.84 -5.56
C PHE A 303 17.63 -24.77 -6.26
N TRP A 304 16.82 -23.71 -6.05
CA TRP A 304 15.50 -23.54 -6.68
C TRP A 304 15.52 -23.77 -8.20
N SER A 305 16.40 -23.06 -8.90
CA SER A 305 16.55 -23.15 -10.36
C SER A 305 16.88 -24.58 -10.81
N GLN A 306 17.79 -25.24 -10.09
CA GLN A 306 18.17 -26.62 -10.35
C GLN A 306 17.01 -27.59 -10.13
N ALA A 307 16.29 -27.48 -9.01
CA ALA A 307 15.14 -28.31 -8.68
C ALA A 307 14.03 -28.20 -9.74
N VAL A 308 13.72 -26.97 -10.17
CA VAL A 308 12.78 -26.70 -11.26
C VAL A 308 13.22 -27.36 -12.57
N VAL A 309 14.49 -27.21 -12.95
CA VAL A 309 15.01 -27.80 -14.20
C VAL A 309 14.97 -29.33 -14.17
N VAL A 310 15.31 -29.96 -13.03
CA VAL A 310 15.21 -31.41 -12.84
C VAL A 310 13.76 -31.87 -12.95
N ALA A 311 12.85 -31.20 -12.23
CA ALA A 311 11.43 -31.55 -12.24
C ALA A 311 10.79 -31.43 -13.62
N ILE A 312 11.10 -30.36 -14.38
CA ILE A 312 10.62 -30.22 -15.77
C ILE A 312 11.08 -31.40 -16.61
N LYS A 313 12.37 -31.79 -16.54
CA LYS A 313 12.91 -32.90 -17.34
C LYS A 313 12.26 -34.24 -17.01
N ALA A 314 12.01 -34.51 -15.72
CA ALA A 314 11.42 -35.77 -15.27
C ALA A 314 9.98 -35.93 -15.80
N VAL A 315 9.16 -34.89 -15.72
CA VAL A 315 7.73 -34.99 -16.05
C VAL A 315 7.42 -34.99 -17.53
N MET A 316 8.37 -34.63 -18.40
CA MET A 316 8.14 -34.54 -19.85
C MET A 316 7.78 -35.86 -20.53
N GLN A 317 8.15 -36.98 -19.92
CA GLN A 317 7.84 -38.29 -20.44
C GLN A 317 6.37 -38.68 -20.18
N LEU A 318 5.66 -37.93 -19.31
CA LEU A 318 4.28 -38.20 -18.94
C LEU A 318 3.30 -37.34 -19.74
N LYS A 319 2.26 -37.96 -20.28
CA LYS A 319 1.14 -37.24 -20.92
C LYS A 319 0.01 -37.00 -19.92
N GLU A 320 -0.73 -35.90 -20.13
CA GLU A 320 -1.87 -35.49 -19.30
C GLU A 320 -1.51 -35.30 -17.81
N THR A 321 -0.44 -34.55 -17.55
CA THR A 321 0.08 -34.29 -16.21
C THR A 321 0.18 -32.79 -15.91
N THR A 322 0.16 -32.44 -14.64
CA THR A 322 0.46 -31.09 -14.15
C THR A 322 1.57 -31.18 -13.12
N LEU A 323 2.65 -30.44 -13.37
CA LEU A 323 3.72 -30.19 -12.42
C LEU A 323 3.52 -28.80 -11.83
N GLU A 324 3.38 -28.73 -10.51
CA GLU A 324 3.34 -27.48 -9.76
C GLU A 324 4.42 -27.51 -8.69
N ILE A 325 5.28 -26.49 -8.67
CA ILE A 325 6.29 -26.33 -7.62
C ILE A 325 5.95 -25.06 -6.86
N ASN A 326 5.80 -25.19 -5.55
CA ASN A 326 5.59 -24.08 -4.64
C ASN A 326 6.61 -24.16 -3.51
N ASP A 327 7.59 -23.26 -3.55
CA ASP A 327 8.73 -23.22 -2.67
C ASP A 327 9.50 -24.55 -2.61
N HIS A 328 9.31 -25.36 -1.57
CA HIS A 328 9.96 -26.66 -1.43
C HIS A 328 9.07 -27.84 -1.85
N ASN A 329 7.78 -27.59 -2.11
CA ASN A 329 6.83 -28.63 -2.45
C ASN A 329 6.70 -28.79 -3.96
N VAL A 330 6.97 -29.99 -4.45
CA VAL A 330 6.87 -30.39 -5.86
C VAL A 330 5.64 -31.29 -5.99
N ALA A 331 4.51 -30.74 -6.43
CA ALA A 331 3.29 -31.48 -6.68
C ALA A 331 3.23 -31.99 -8.13
N LEU A 332 3.04 -33.30 -8.30
CA LEU A 332 2.85 -33.96 -9.59
C LEU A 332 1.46 -34.59 -9.65
N THR A 333 0.60 -34.09 -10.52
CA THR A 333 -0.78 -34.59 -10.65
C THR A 333 -0.99 -35.23 -12.02
N GLY A 334 -1.38 -36.50 -12.03
CA GLY A 334 -1.74 -37.25 -13.24
C GLY A 334 -3.25 -37.27 -13.52
N SER A 335 -3.61 -37.51 -14.78
CA SER A 335 -4.98 -37.80 -15.24
C SER A 335 -5.30 -39.28 -15.05
N LEU A 336 -6.60 -39.65 -15.15
CA LEU A 336 -7.05 -41.04 -15.27
C LEU A 336 -6.43 -41.78 -16.47
N ARG A 337 -5.98 -41.03 -17.50
CA ARG A 337 -5.36 -41.59 -18.70
C ARG A 337 -3.84 -41.69 -18.61
N THR A 338 -3.23 -41.17 -17.54
CA THR A 338 -1.79 -41.24 -17.33
C THR A 338 -1.40 -42.69 -16.98
N ASN A 339 -0.39 -43.21 -17.67
CA ASN A 339 0.15 -44.55 -17.45
C ASN A 339 0.65 -44.69 -15.99
N THR A 340 0.14 -45.69 -15.27
CA THR A 340 0.43 -45.90 -13.84
C THR A 340 1.90 -46.20 -13.59
N ASP A 341 2.46 -47.22 -14.25
CA ASP A 341 3.83 -47.70 -14.00
C ASP A 341 4.87 -46.61 -14.32
N LEU A 342 4.65 -45.89 -15.42
CA LEU A 342 5.51 -44.78 -15.82
C LEU A 342 5.40 -43.59 -14.85
N PHE A 343 4.20 -43.33 -14.31
CA PHE A 343 3.98 -42.26 -13.33
C PHE A 343 4.66 -42.56 -12.00
N ASP A 344 4.56 -43.80 -11.51
CA ASP A 344 5.17 -44.23 -10.25
C ASP A 344 6.71 -44.26 -10.37
N GLN A 345 7.23 -44.72 -11.52
CA GLN A 345 8.66 -44.68 -11.82
C GLN A 345 9.19 -43.23 -11.82
N ILE A 346 8.53 -42.33 -12.57
CA ILE A 346 8.99 -40.93 -12.67
C ILE A 346 8.87 -40.20 -11.33
N THR A 347 7.86 -40.52 -10.53
CA THR A 347 7.75 -39.98 -9.17
C THR A 347 8.95 -40.39 -8.33
N THR A 348 9.33 -41.67 -8.38
CA THR A 348 10.48 -42.21 -7.65
C THR A 348 11.79 -41.60 -8.11
N ASP A 349 12.00 -41.52 -9.44
CA ASP A 349 13.21 -40.93 -10.02
C ASP A 349 13.30 -39.43 -9.67
N LEU A 350 12.18 -38.71 -9.68
CA LEU A 350 12.11 -37.30 -9.31
C LEU A 350 12.46 -37.09 -7.84
N GLU A 351 11.96 -37.92 -6.92
CA GLU A 351 12.32 -37.87 -5.50
C GLU A 351 13.83 -38.10 -5.27
N ALA A 352 14.46 -38.97 -6.08
CA ALA A 352 15.88 -39.28 -5.96
C ALA A 352 16.79 -38.19 -6.55
N GLU A 353 16.38 -37.53 -7.64
CA GLU A 353 17.20 -36.52 -8.33
C GLU A 353 17.06 -35.10 -7.77
N LEU A 354 15.98 -34.82 -7.04
CA LEU A 354 15.76 -33.48 -6.47
C LEU A 354 16.80 -33.11 -5.41
N PRO A 355 17.24 -31.84 -5.37
CA PRO A 355 18.10 -31.34 -4.29
C PRO A 355 17.48 -31.54 -2.90
N LYS A 356 18.32 -31.69 -1.87
CA LYS A 356 17.86 -31.84 -0.49
C LYS A 356 16.95 -30.68 -0.07
N GLY A 357 15.85 -31.01 0.60
CA GLY A 357 14.88 -30.04 1.12
C GLY A 357 13.63 -29.87 0.26
N PHE A 358 13.58 -30.45 -0.95
CA PHE A 358 12.37 -30.53 -1.75
C PHE A 358 11.61 -31.83 -1.46
N PHE A 359 10.28 -31.77 -1.48
CA PHE A 359 9.39 -32.89 -1.23
C PHE A 359 8.43 -33.09 -2.39
N VAL A 360 8.29 -34.31 -2.87
CA VAL A 360 7.36 -34.63 -3.95
C VAL A 360 6.02 -35.07 -3.37
N THR A 361 4.93 -34.51 -3.89
CA THR A 361 3.57 -34.97 -3.63
C THR A 361 2.97 -35.42 -4.96
N ALA A 362 2.89 -36.73 -5.18
CA ALA A 362 2.29 -37.28 -6.39
C ALA A 362 0.85 -37.72 -6.14
N GLN A 363 -0.07 -37.31 -7.00
CA GLN A 363 -1.47 -37.74 -6.95
C GLN A 363 -1.96 -38.10 -8.35
N ARG A 364 -2.47 -39.32 -8.51
CA ARG A 364 -3.20 -39.74 -9.69
C ARG A 364 -4.56 -40.26 -9.24
N PRO A 365 -5.68 -39.75 -9.76
CA PRO A 365 -6.98 -40.33 -9.48
C PRO A 365 -6.98 -41.80 -9.88
N GLU A 366 -7.32 -42.70 -8.96
CA GLU A 366 -7.53 -44.09 -9.32
C GLU A 366 -8.83 -44.22 -10.13
N PRO A 367 -8.86 -45.06 -11.19
CA PRO A 367 -10.11 -45.41 -11.85
C PRO A 367 -11.03 -45.99 -10.79
N VAL A 368 -12.14 -45.30 -10.55
CA VAL A 368 -13.05 -45.67 -9.48
C VAL A 368 -13.66 -47.04 -9.80
N ALA A 369 -13.11 -48.12 -9.22
CA ALA A 369 -13.79 -49.39 -9.15
C ALA A 369 -15.03 -49.17 -8.28
N ASN A 370 -16.21 -49.13 -8.92
CA ASN A 370 -17.55 -48.94 -8.33
C ASN A 370 -17.55 -48.91 -6.81
N PRO A 371 -17.39 -47.74 -6.18
CA PRO A 371 -17.53 -47.67 -4.77
C PRO A 371 -19.03 -47.49 -4.57
N THR A 372 -19.63 -48.45 -3.91
CA THR A 372 -20.71 -48.13 -2.99
C THR A 372 -20.12 -47.26 -1.88
N VAL A 373 -19.74 -46.01 -2.20
CA VAL A 373 -19.54 -44.96 -1.19
C VAL A 373 -20.92 -44.76 -0.59
N LYS A 374 -21.11 -45.31 0.60
CA LYS A 374 -22.15 -44.83 1.51
C LYS A 374 -21.85 -43.34 1.67
N LYS A 375 -22.61 -42.47 0.99
CA LYS A 375 -22.46 -41.02 1.14
C LYS A 375 -22.49 -40.72 2.64
N PRO A 376 -21.48 -40.03 3.20
CA PRO A 376 -21.42 -39.77 4.64
C PRO A 376 -22.71 -39.09 5.09
N ALA A 377 -23.21 -39.47 6.26
CA ALA A 377 -24.48 -38.95 6.75
C ALA A 377 -24.41 -37.42 6.89
N GLN A 378 -25.38 -36.72 6.29
CA GLN A 378 -25.46 -35.28 6.32
C GLN A 378 -26.90 -34.84 6.55
N PHE A 379 -27.09 -33.82 7.38
CA PHE A 379 -28.35 -33.12 7.57
C PHE A 379 -28.12 -31.61 7.40
N ILE A 380 -29.03 -30.94 6.69
CA ILE A 380 -28.99 -29.50 6.46
C ILE A 380 -30.36 -28.91 6.80
N ALA A 381 -30.36 -27.87 7.62
CA ALA A 381 -31.54 -27.08 7.93
C ALA A 381 -31.29 -25.61 7.55
N THR A 382 -32.18 -25.00 6.77
CA THR A 382 -32.07 -23.61 6.34
C THR A 382 -33.31 -22.84 6.74
N ARG A 383 -33.14 -21.63 7.30
CA ARG A 383 -34.21 -20.67 7.58
C ARG A 383 -34.04 -19.42 6.70
N SER A 384 -35.06 -19.09 5.92
CA SER A 384 -35.09 -17.90 5.07
C SER A 384 -35.47 -16.63 5.87
N PRO A 385 -35.21 -15.42 5.35
CA PRO A 385 -35.63 -14.17 5.97
C PRO A 385 -37.15 -14.07 6.18
N GLU A 386 -37.94 -14.73 5.32
CA GLU A 386 -39.40 -14.78 5.38
C GLU A 386 -39.90 -15.80 6.42
N GLY A 387 -38.99 -16.50 7.11
CA GLY A 387 -39.32 -17.48 8.14
C GLY A 387 -39.56 -18.90 7.61
N LEU A 388 -39.35 -19.17 6.32
CA LEU A 388 -39.50 -20.50 5.76
C LEU A 388 -38.31 -21.40 6.14
N VAL A 389 -38.60 -22.60 6.60
CA VAL A 389 -37.61 -23.58 7.05
C VAL A 389 -37.61 -24.79 6.13
N GLN A 390 -36.43 -25.15 5.62
CA GLN A 390 -36.24 -26.32 4.79
C GLN A 390 -35.26 -27.29 5.42
N LEU A 391 -35.69 -28.54 5.59
CA LEU A 391 -34.91 -29.63 6.18
C LEU A 391 -34.56 -30.66 5.10
N ARG A 392 -33.28 -30.96 4.90
CA ARG A 392 -32.76 -31.89 3.88
C ARG A 392 -31.71 -32.83 4.48
N GLY A 393 -31.48 -33.97 3.84
CA GLY A 393 -30.45 -34.93 4.24
C GLY A 393 -31.03 -36.19 4.89
N GLN A 394 -30.34 -36.77 5.87
CA GLN A 394 -30.71 -38.03 6.50
C GLN A 394 -31.08 -37.86 7.99
N VAL A 395 -32.09 -38.60 8.45
CA VAL A 395 -32.54 -38.67 9.85
C VAL A 395 -32.56 -40.13 10.31
N ALA A 396 -32.28 -40.39 11.59
CA ALA A 396 -32.08 -41.73 12.13
C ALA A 396 -33.38 -42.54 12.30
N GLY A 397 -33.80 -43.20 11.23
CA GLY A 397 -35.01 -44.05 11.22
C GLY A 397 -36.33 -43.28 11.29
N ASP A 398 -37.44 -44.03 11.22
CA ASP A 398 -38.79 -43.48 11.05
C ASP A 398 -39.32 -42.76 12.29
N LEU A 399 -38.90 -43.18 13.49
CA LEU A 399 -39.29 -42.53 14.73
C LEU A 399 -38.66 -41.14 14.80
N ALA A 400 -37.34 -41.04 14.61
CA ALA A 400 -36.65 -39.76 14.63
C ALA A 400 -37.14 -38.84 13.51
N TYR A 401 -37.47 -39.37 12.33
CA TYR A 401 -38.07 -38.59 11.25
C TYR A 401 -39.36 -37.88 11.70
N ARG A 402 -40.27 -38.60 12.36
CA ARG A 402 -41.52 -38.02 12.89
C ARG A 402 -41.24 -37.02 14.02
N THR A 403 -40.34 -37.35 14.93
CA THR A 403 -39.94 -36.46 16.04
C THR A 403 -39.37 -35.15 15.52
N VAL A 404 -38.42 -35.19 14.59
CA VAL A 404 -37.79 -34.01 13.97
C VAL A 404 -38.83 -33.17 13.23
N THR A 405 -39.76 -33.82 12.51
CA THR A 405 -40.84 -33.12 11.80
C THR A 405 -41.77 -32.40 12.78
N SER A 406 -42.29 -33.08 13.79
CA SER A 406 -43.19 -32.48 14.78
C SER A 406 -42.48 -31.40 15.61
N TYR A 407 -41.21 -31.60 15.94
CA TYR A 407 -40.40 -30.63 16.66
C TYR A 407 -40.19 -29.35 15.85
N ALA A 408 -39.79 -29.48 14.58
CA ALA A 408 -39.63 -28.34 13.69
C ALA A 408 -40.95 -27.59 13.48
N GLN A 409 -42.07 -28.30 13.28
CA GLN A 409 -43.38 -27.67 13.13
C GLN A 409 -43.83 -26.91 14.38
N ALA A 410 -43.51 -27.41 15.58
CA ALA A 410 -43.79 -26.72 16.83
C ALA A 410 -42.95 -25.45 17.00
N GLN A 411 -41.69 -25.46 16.57
CA GLN A 411 -40.75 -24.36 16.78
C GLN A 411 -40.85 -23.26 15.73
N PHE A 412 -41.15 -23.62 14.48
CA PHE A 412 -41.16 -22.69 13.33
C PHE A 412 -42.53 -22.48 12.69
N GLY A 413 -43.55 -23.23 13.13
CA GLY A 413 -44.90 -23.20 12.57
C GLY A 413 -45.11 -24.22 11.44
N ALA A 414 -46.23 -24.93 11.45
CA ALA A 414 -46.49 -26.03 10.52
C ALA A 414 -46.52 -25.61 9.04
N ALA A 415 -46.98 -24.39 8.74
CA ALA A 415 -47.03 -23.85 7.37
C ALA A 415 -45.65 -23.43 6.83
N SER A 416 -44.68 -23.20 7.71
CA SER A 416 -43.36 -22.67 7.34
C SER A 416 -42.31 -23.76 7.15
N VAL A 417 -42.58 -25.01 7.56
CA VAL A 417 -41.61 -26.11 7.55
C VAL A 417 -41.82 -27.03 6.34
N ASN A 418 -40.77 -27.19 5.54
CA ASN A 418 -40.71 -28.18 4.47
C ASN A 418 -39.70 -29.28 4.81
N MET A 419 -40.22 -30.48 5.06
CA MET A 419 -39.43 -31.67 5.36
C MET A 419 -39.11 -32.46 4.09
N ALA A 420 -37.87 -32.33 3.60
CA ALA A 420 -37.35 -33.04 2.43
C ALA A 420 -36.20 -34.01 2.78
N ALA A 421 -35.93 -34.23 4.07
CA ALA A 421 -34.98 -35.23 4.52
C ALA A 421 -35.55 -36.66 4.38
N GLN A 422 -34.67 -37.67 4.43
CA GLN A 422 -35.00 -39.08 4.27
C GLN A 422 -34.67 -39.85 5.56
N SER A 423 -35.46 -40.88 5.85
CA SER A 423 -35.22 -41.82 6.95
C SER A 423 -34.07 -42.78 6.59
N ALA A 424 -33.10 -42.93 7.49
CA ALA A 424 -31.95 -43.81 7.35
C ALA A 424 -31.78 -44.66 8.62
N ALA A 425 -32.03 -45.96 8.53
CA ALA A 425 -32.05 -46.88 9.68
C ALA A 425 -30.65 -47.18 10.29
N HIS A 426 -29.57 -46.79 9.61
CA HIS A 426 -28.19 -47.12 10.02
C HIS A 426 -27.52 -46.03 10.88
N LEU A 427 -28.24 -44.96 11.20
CA LEU A 427 -27.71 -43.83 11.98
C LEU A 427 -28.08 -44.03 13.45
N GLY A 428 -27.10 -43.84 14.35
CA GLY A 428 -27.26 -44.06 15.79
C GLY A 428 -27.90 -42.87 16.54
N GLU A 429 -28.13 -43.04 17.84
CA GLU A 429 -28.81 -42.03 18.69
C GLU A 429 -28.11 -40.68 18.76
N LEU A 430 -26.77 -40.65 18.71
CA LEU A 430 -25.99 -39.41 18.69
C LEU A 430 -26.29 -38.54 17.46
N TRP A 431 -26.73 -39.15 16.36
CA TRP A 431 -27.17 -38.41 15.17
C TRP A 431 -28.45 -37.62 15.44
N SER A 432 -29.43 -38.24 16.13
CA SER A 432 -30.69 -37.59 16.49
C SER A 432 -30.47 -36.36 17.38
N ILE A 433 -29.56 -36.46 18.36
CA ILE A 433 -29.21 -35.33 19.24
C ILE A 433 -28.63 -34.17 18.41
N ARG A 434 -27.73 -34.46 17.47
CA ARG A 434 -27.14 -33.44 16.58
C ARG A 434 -28.20 -32.78 15.70
N VAL A 435 -29.12 -33.54 15.15
CA VAL A 435 -30.22 -33.02 14.31
C VAL A 435 -31.18 -32.14 15.12
N LEU A 436 -31.55 -32.53 16.34
CA LEU A 436 -32.39 -31.69 17.19
C LEU A 436 -31.67 -30.42 17.64
N THR A 437 -30.39 -30.52 17.99
CA THR A 437 -29.55 -29.36 18.32
C THR A 437 -29.41 -28.39 17.13
N ALA A 438 -29.42 -28.92 15.89
CA ALA A 438 -29.46 -28.10 14.68
C ALA A 438 -30.74 -27.28 14.57
N LEU A 439 -31.89 -27.84 14.96
CA LEU A 439 -33.14 -27.09 14.98
C LEU A 439 -33.17 -26.04 16.09
N ASP A 440 -32.68 -26.38 17.28
CA ASP A 440 -32.61 -25.44 18.40
C ASP A 440 -31.73 -24.23 18.09
N THR A 441 -30.54 -24.47 17.53
CA THR A 441 -29.62 -23.40 17.16
C THR A 441 -30.14 -22.56 16.00
N LEU A 442 -30.82 -23.17 15.02
CA LEU A 442 -31.45 -22.44 13.91
C LEU A 442 -32.59 -21.54 14.39
N ALA A 443 -33.32 -21.91 15.44
CA ALA A 443 -34.38 -21.09 16.03
C ALA A 443 -33.88 -19.81 16.71
N LEU A 444 -32.59 -19.75 17.05
CA LEU A 444 -31.94 -18.57 17.63
C LEU A 444 -31.51 -17.53 16.58
N LEU A 445 -31.64 -17.84 15.28
CA LEU A 445 -31.25 -16.98 14.17
C LEU A 445 -32.47 -16.48 13.39
N ASP A 446 -32.45 -15.25 12.89
CA ASP A 446 -33.52 -14.73 12.02
C ASP A 446 -33.50 -15.39 10.64
N LYS A 447 -32.30 -15.58 10.10
CA LYS A 447 -32.02 -16.37 8.89
C LYS A 447 -30.68 -17.06 9.04
N GLY A 448 -30.56 -18.25 8.47
CA GLY A 448 -29.32 -19.01 8.59
C GLY A 448 -29.40 -20.41 8.03
N ILE A 449 -28.28 -21.11 8.13
CA ILE A 449 -28.11 -22.49 7.71
C ILE A 449 -27.32 -23.25 8.77
N VAL A 450 -27.80 -24.44 9.08
CA VAL A 450 -27.07 -25.44 9.87
C VAL A 450 -26.75 -26.61 8.98
N ARG A 451 -25.50 -27.07 9.05
CA ARG A 451 -25.05 -28.30 8.42
C ARG A 451 -24.43 -29.20 9.48
N VAL A 452 -24.96 -30.43 9.55
CA VAL A 452 -24.52 -31.49 10.44
C VAL A 452 -23.92 -32.60 9.59
N THR A 453 -22.72 -33.02 9.94
CA THR A 453 -22.06 -34.23 9.45
C THR A 453 -21.73 -35.13 10.64
N GLU A 454 -21.23 -36.35 10.39
CA GLU A 454 -20.92 -37.31 11.46
C GLU A 454 -19.96 -36.74 12.51
N THR A 455 -19.00 -35.91 12.09
CA THR A 455 -18.00 -35.29 12.95
C THR A 455 -18.16 -33.78 13.11
N GLY A 456 -18.81 -33.11 12.18
CA GLY A 456 -18.86 -31.64 12.11
C GLY A 456 -20.24 -31.06 12.37
N PHE A 457 -20.27 -29.86 12.94
CA PHE A 457 -21.46 -29.03 13.09
C PHE A 457 -21.13 -27.59 12.71
N THR A 458 -21.74 -27.07 11.65
CA THR A 458 -21.49 -25.69 11.20
C THR A 458 -22.79 -24.91 11.16
N LEU A 459 -22.82 -23.76 11.81
CA LEU A 459 -23.94 -22.83 11.85
C LEU A 459 -23.50 -21.48 11.28
N SER A 460 -24.27 -20.95 10.33
CA SER A 460 -24.04 -19.63 9.77
C SER A 460 -25.34 -18.84 9.64
N GLY A 461 -25.32 -17.54 9.92
CA GLY A 461 -26.49 -16.69 9.73
C GLY A 461 -26.46 -15.35 10.45
N THR A 462 -27.62 -14.72 10.58
CA THR A 462 -27.76 -13.40 11.21
C THR A 462 -28.79 -13.40 12.31
N THR A 463 -28.60 -12.55 13.30
CA THR A 463 -29.50 -12.41 14.45
C THR A 463 -29.66 -10.94 14.86
N GLY A 464 -30.89 -10.57 15.22
CA GLY A 464 -31.26 -9.25 15.75
C GLY A 464 -31.03 -9.09 17.25
N GLN A 465 -30.45 -10.09 17.92
CA GLN A 465 -30.19 -10.06 19.36
C GLN A 465 -28.71 -10.34 19.64
N ALA A 466 -28.06 -9.43 20.37
CA ALA A 466 -26.61 -9.42 20.55
C ALA A 466 -26.08 -10.62 21.36
N ASP A 467 -26.89 -11.20 22.25
CA ASP A 467 -26.55 -12.29 23.16
C ASP A 467 -26.71 -13.70 22.54
N ARG A 468 -27.33 -13.82 21.37
CA ARG A 468 -27.67 -15.12 20.77
C ARG A 468 -26.44 -15.95 20.42
N LYS A 469 -25.33 -15.33 20.02
CA LYS A 469 -24.09 -16.07 19.71
C LYS A 469 -23.56 -16.82 20.93
N GLU A 470 -23.61 -16.22 22.12
CA GLU A 470 -23.17 -16.83 23.38
C GLU A 470 -24.13 -17.93 23.84
N GLN A 471 -25.44 -17.71 23.67
CA GLN A 471 -26.45 -18.74 23.95
C GLN A 471 -26.28 -19.97 23.04
N ILE A 472 -25.99 -19.75 21.76
CA ILE A 472 -25.72 -20.82 20.77
C ILE A 472 -24.48 -21.62 21.19
N ASP A 473 -23.38 -20.96 21.53
CA ASP A 473 -22.15 -21.64 21.96
C ASP A 473 -22.39 -22.48 23.23
N SER A 474 -23.08 -21.92 24.23
CA SER A 474 -23.43 -22.62 25.46
C SER A 474 -24.33 -23.83 25.21
N LEU A 475 -25.31 -23.69 24.32
CA LEU A 475 -26.21 -24.77 23.92
C LEU A 475 -25.43 -25.90 23.22
N LEU A 476 -24.54 -25.57 22.29
CA LEU A 476 -23.75 -26.56 21.55
C LEU A 476 -22.82 -27.35 22.46
N ARG A 477 -22.13 -26.70 23.40
CA ARG A 477 -21.26 -27.38 24.38
C ARG A 477 -22.04 -28.34 25.28
N ARG A 478 -23.21 -27.92 25.75
CA ARG A 478 -24.07 -28.74 26.60
C ARG A 478 -24.68 -29.93 25.87
N SER A 479 -25.13 -29.73 24.62
CA SER A 479 -25.84 -30.77 23.86
C SER A 479 -24.90 -31.74 23.13
N LEU A 480 -23.76 -31.27 22.62
CA LEU A 480 -22.84 -32.08 21.81
C LEU A 480 -21.63 -32.61 22.60
N GLY A 481 -21.37 -32.06 23.79
CA GLY A 481 -20.25 -32.41 24.64
C GLY A 481 -18.97 -31.60 24.35
N PRO A 482 -17.97 -31.69 25.24
CA PRO A 482 -16.75 -30.86 25.18
C PRO A 482 -15.81 -31.20 24.01
N GLU A 483 -15.84 -32.44 23.51
CA GLU A 483 -14.97 -32.93 22.43
C GLU A 483 -15.56 -32.69 21.02
N ALA A 484 -16.74 -32.09 20.91
CA ALA A 484 -17.40 -31.87 19.63
C ALA A 484 -16.79 -30.69 18.87
N THR A 485 -16.37 -30.92 17.63
CA THR A 485 -15.89 -29.85 16.73
C THR A 485 -17.07 -29.15 16.05
N PHE A 486 -17.23 -27.85 16.30
CA PHE A 486 -18.24 -27.01 15.67
C PHE A 486 -17.70 -25.64 15.26
N ALA A 487 -18.31 -25.05 14.24
CA ALA A 487 -18.02 -23.70 13.75
C ALA A 487 -19.28 -22.84 13.78
N ILE A 488 -19.17 -21.64 14.36
CA ILE A 488 -20.27 -20.68 14.51
C ILE A 488 -19.88 -19.38 13.78
N ASP A 489 -20.59 -19.08 12.70
CA ASP A 489 -20.46 -17.84 11.92
C ASP A 489 -21.76 -17.04 11.98
N VAL A 490 -22.01 -16.40 13.11
CA VAL A 490 -23.24 -15.65 13.39
C VAL A 490 -22.92 -14.17 13.54
N THR A 491 -23.62 -13.35 12.76
CA THR A 491 -23.46 -11.90 12.74
C THR A 491 -24.67 -11.21 13.37
N TYR A 492 -24.41 -10.34 14.33
CA TYR A 492 -25.43 -9.46 14.89
C TYR A 492 -25.75 -8.33 13.89
N ILE A 493 -27.02 -8.19 13.54
CA ILE A 493 -27.53 -7.08 12.74
C ILE A 493 -28.61 -6.39 13.57
N GLU A 494 -28.36 -5.15 13.96
CA GLU A 494 -29.35 -4.36 14.69
C GLU A 494 -30.66 -4.28 13.88
N PRO A 495 -31.82 -4.66 14.46
CA PRO A 495 -33.09 -4.60 13.77
C PRO A 495 -33.38 -3.17 13.30
N ALA A 496 -33.74 -3.02 12.03
CA ALA A 496 -34.13 -1.71 11.49
C ALA A 496 -35.33 -1.16 12.28
N ALA A 497 -35.27 0.12 12.67
CA ALA A 497 -36.38 0.80 13.30
C ALA A 497 -37.65 0.69 12.42
N PRO A 498 -38.84 0.49 13.00
CA PRO A 498 -40.07 0.43 12.22
C PRO A 498 -40.24 1.72 11.42
N ALA A 499 -40.53 1.58 10.13
CA ALA A 499 -40.74 2.72 9.24
C ALA A 499 -41.91 3.58 9.76
N PRO A 500 -41.85 4.92 9.65
CA PRO A 500 -42.97 5.78 10.00
C PRO A 500 -44.17 5.44 9.11
N THR A 501 -45.31 5.13 9.74
CA THR A 501 -46.56 4.84 9.04
C THR A 501 -47.14 6.13 8.48
N LEU A 502 -47.24 6.26 7.15
CA LEU A 502 -47.96 7.35 6.51
C LEU A 502 -49.46 7.30 6.88
N PRO A 503 -50.13 8.45 7.09
CA PRO A 503 -51.57 8.49 7.32
C PRO A 503 -52.36 7.99 6.10
N SER A 504 -53.55 7.42 6.31
CA SER A 504 -54.39 6.95 5.20
C SER A 504 -54.92 8.11 4.34
N PRO A 505 -55.21 7.89 3.04
CA PRO A 505 -55.75 8.92 2.15
C PRO A 505 -57.04 9.58 2.68
N GLN A 506 -57.91 8.83 3.38
CA GLN A 506 -59.12 9.38 3.98
C GLN A 506 -58.81 10.32 5.15
N THR A 507 -57.86 9.96 6.01
CA THR A 507 -57.42 10.81 7.13
C THR A 507 -56.76 12.10 6.64
N CYS A 508 -56.05 12.02 5.52
CA CYS A 508 -55.45 13.17 4.85
C CYS A 508 -56.49 14.18 4.36
N ILE A 509 -57.53 13.70 3.68
CA ILE A 509 -58.59 14.58 3.17
C ILE A 509 -59.42 15.20 4.29
N ALA A 510 -59.75 14.42 5.33
CA ALA A 510 -60.41 14.96 6.51
C ALA A 510 -59.59 16.09 7.19
N SER A 511 -58.26 15.97 7.20
CA SER A 511 -57.37 16.98 7.77
C SER A 511 -57.35 18.28 6.93
N ILE A 512 -57.38 18.15 5.60
CA ILE A 512 -57.48 19.30 4.68
C ILE A 512 -58.83 20.00 4.84
N ALA A 513 -59.92 19.25 4.88
CA ALA A 513 -61.27 19.78 5.08
C ALA A 513 -61.37 20.58 6.40
N LYS A 514 -60.81 20.06 7.49
CA LYS A 514 -60.76 20.73 8.79
C LYS A 514 -59.97 22.06 8.75
N VAL A 515 -58.92 22.13 7.95
CA VAL A 515 -58.14 23.37 7.76
C VAL A 515 -58.97 24.42 7.01
N ILE A 516 -59.69 24.02 5.97
CA ILE A 516 -60.55 24.90 5.16
C ILE A 516 -61.77 25.38 5.97
N GLU A 517 -62.36 24.50 6.77
CA GLU A 517 -63.48 24.84 7.66
C GLU A 517 -63.06 25.88 8.72
N LYS A 518 -61.88 25.68 9.34
CA LYS A 518 -61.36 26.61 10.35
C LYS A 518 -60.86 27.93 9.74
N GLN A 519 -60.37 27.90 8.50
CA GLN A 519 -59.80 29.06 7.81
C GLN A 519 -60.21 29.01 6.33
N LYS A 520 -61.25 29.78 5.98
CA LYS A 520 -61.78 29.81 4.61
C LYS A 520 -60.71 30.21 3.60
N LEU A 521 -60.69 29.50 2.48
CA LEU A 521 -59.80 29.80 1.36
C LEU A 521 -60.38 30.95 0.52
N LYS A 522 -59.89 32.18 0.74
CA LYS A 522 -60.40 33.40 0.11
C LYS A 522 -59.69 33.78 -1.18
N PHE A 523 -60.49 34.30 -2.11
CA PHE A 523 -60.07 34.86 -3.40
C PHE A 523 -60.51 36.31 -3.51
N GLN A 524 -59.79 37.11 -4.31
CA GLN A 524 -60.23 38.46 -4.62
C GLN A 524 -61.60 38.47 -5.33
N PRO A 525 -62.41 39.55 -5.18
CA PRO A 525 -63.71 39.66 -5.82
C PRO A 525 -63.65 39.39 -7.33
N SER A 526 -64.56 38.55 -7.83
CA SER A 526 -64.65 38.15 -9.24
C SER A 526 -63.34 37.63 -9.86
N SER A 527 -62.42 37.11 -9.03
CA SER A 527 -61.09 36.68 -9.45
C SER A 527 -60.74 35.29 -8.92
N ALA A 528 -59.77 34.66 -9.59
CA ALA A 528 -59.09 33.43 -9.16
C ALA A 528 -57.80 33.70 -8.36
N GLN A 529 -57.48 34.97 -8.10
CA GLN A 529 -56.29 35.36 -7.34
C GLN A 529 -56.50 35.14 -5.83
N LEU A 530 -55.64 34.32 -5.22
CA LEU A 530 -55.66 34.08 -3.76
C LEU A 530 -55.21 35.32 -2.97
N GLU A 531 -56.01 35.67 -1.95
CA GLU A 531 -55.67 36.69 -0.96
C GLU A 531 -54.55 36.20 -0.02
N ILE A 532 -53.99 37.11 0.79
CA ILE A 532 -52.93 36.79 1.76
C ILE A 532 -53.39 35.71 2.74
N GLU A 533 -54.63 35.77 3.22
CA GLU A 533 -55.22 34.76 4.10
C GLU A 533 -55.31 33.40 3.41
N GLY A 534 -55.79 33.38 2.15
CA GLY A 534 -55.86 32.16 1.33
C GLY A 534 -54.50 31.52 1.09
N ARG A 535 -53.43 32.32 0.91
CA ARG A 535 -52.06 31.79 0.76
C ARG A 535 -51.56 31.07 2.02
N ARG A 536 -51.89 31.57 3.22
CA ARG A 536 -51.53 30.90 4.49
C ARG A 536 -52.26 29.57 4.68
N VAL A 537 -53.51 29.50 4.24
CA VAL A 537 -54.28 28.25 4.21
C VAL A 537 -53.62 27.24 3.27
N MET A 538 -53.19 27.68 2.08
CA MET A 538 -52.46 26.83 1.13
C MET A 538 -51.13 26.29 1.67
N ASP A 539 -50.42 27.05 2.52
CA ASP A 539 -49.19 26.56 3.16
C ASP A 539 -49.47 25.36 4.09
N LYS A 540 -50.56 25.43 4.86
CA LYS A 540 -50.98 24.33 5.76
C LYS A 540 -51.43 23.10 4.99
N ILE A 541 -52.21 23.30 3.93
CA ILE A 541 -52.66 22.20 3.05
C ILE A 541 -51.45 21.51 2.41
N ALA A 542 -50.44 22.27 1.98
CA ALA A 542 -49.23 21.71 1.39
C ALA A 542 -48.37 20.90 2.38
N VAL A 543 -48.35 21.25 3.67
CA VAL A 543 -47.67 20.44 4.70
C VAL A 543 -48.38 19.09 4.83
N ILE A 544 -49.71 19.10 4.99
CA ILE A 544 -50.51 17.88 5.13
C ILE A 544 -50.31 16.97 3.90
N LEU A 545 -50.40 17.51 2.69
CA LEU A 545 -50.24 16.72 1.47
C LEU A 545 -48.83 16.13 1.29
N LYS A 546 -47.78 16.75 1.84
CA LYS A 546 -46.43 16.18 1.83
C LYS A 546 -46.27 15.03 2.82
N GLU A 547 -46.94 15.11 3.98
CA GLU A 547 -46.95 14.05 4.99
C GLU A 547 -47.80 12.84 4.55
N CYS A 548 -48.79 13.07 3.71
CA CYS A 548 -49.71 12.05 3.19
C CYS A 548 -49.16 11.22 2.02
N GLY A 549 -48.08 11.68 1.37
CA GLY A 549 -47.56 11.03 0.17
C GLY A 549 -48.47 11.17 -1.06
N PRO A 550 -48.24 10.38 -2.13
CA PRO A 550 -48.99 10.49 -3.38
C PRO A 550 -50.41 9.93 -3.21
N ILE A 551 -51.42 10.81 -3.30
CA ILE A 551 -52.84 10.45 -3.26
C ILE A 551 -53.57 11.00 -4.50
N PRO A 552 -54.48 10.25 -5.14
CA PRO A 552 -55.23 10.74 -6.29
C PRO A 552 -56.38 11.65 -5.82
N LEU A 553 -56.36 12.91 -6.22
CA LEU A 553 -57.26 13.95 -5.69
C LEU A 553 -57.92 14.79 -6.77
N GLU A 554 -59.15 15.19 -6.52
CA GLU A 554 -59.85 16.23 -7.28
C GLU A 554 -60.03 17.49 -6.43
N ILE A 555 -59.76 18.64 -7.04
CA ILE A 555 -59.95 19.97 -6.48
C ILE A 555 -61.19 20.56 -7.13
N GLY A 556 -62.30 20.58 -6.41
CA GLY A 556 -63.59 21.08 -6.88
C GLY A 556 -63.78 22.56 -6.53
N GLY A 557 -64.08 23.40 -7.51
CA GLY A 557 -64.42 24.81 -7.31
C GLY A 557 -65.92 25.07 -7.44
N HIS A 558 -66.49 25.88 -6.55
CA HIS A 558 -67.91 26.22 -6.56
C HIS A 558 -68.12 27.74 -6.41
N THR A 559 -69.20 28.25 -7.01
CA THR A 559 -69.66 29.65 -6.91
C THR A 559 -71.07 29.71 -6.31
N ASP A 560 -71.53 30.91 -5.98
CA ASP A 560 -72.94 31.15 -5.67
C ASP A 560 -73.76 31.32 -6.97
N SER A 561 -75.08 31.52 -6.83
CA SER A 561 -75.98 31.73 -7.96
C SER A 561 -75.99 33.14 -8.55
N GLN A 562 -75.04 34.01 -8.17
CA GLN A 562 -75.00 35.39 -8.68
C GLN A 562 -74.14 35.47 -9.94
N GLY A 563 -74.76 35.80 -11.06
CA GLY A 563 -74.08 35.95 -12.34
C GLY A 563 -74.74 35.13 -13.43
N ARG A 564 -74.06 35.01 -14.58
CA ARG A 564 -74.46 34.06 -15.62
C ARG A 564 -73.78 32.73 -15.33
N GLU A 565 -74.51 31.64 -15.50
CA GLU A 565 -74.02 30.27 -15.34
C GLU A 565 -72.66 30.03 -16.01
N GLU A 566 -72.50 30.45 -17.28
CA GLU A 566 -71.22 30.33 -18.01
C GLU A 566 -70.05 31.09 -17.35
N MET A 567 -70.31 32.24 -16.72
CA MET A 567 -69.29 33.01 -16.01
C MET A 567 -68.92 32.33 -14.69
N ASN A 568 -69.91 31.80 -13.98
CA ASN A 568 -69.76 31.05 -12.74
C ASN A 568 -68.99 29.74 -12.95
N GLN A 569 -69.27 29.04 -14.07
CA GLN A 569 -68.52 27.87 -14.50
C GLN A 569 -67.05 28.20 -14.79
N LYS A 570 -66.77 29.26 -15.57
CA LYS A 570 -65.37 29.66 -15.86
C LYS A 570 -64.63 30.12 -14.61
N LEU A 571 -65.30 30.81 -13.69
CA LEU A 571 -64.70 31.32 -12.47
C LEU A 571 -64.36 30.20 -11.48
N SER A 572 -65.26 29.24 -11.29
CA SER A 572 -65.00 28.05 -10.45
C SER A 572 -63.83 27.22 -10.97
N GLU A 573 -63.79 26.95 -12.28
CA GLU A 573 -62.69 26.22 -12.95
C GLU A 573 -61.35 26.95 -12.74
N SER A 574 -61.34 28.26 -12.98
CA SER A 574 -60.14 29.09 -12.82
C SER A 574 -59.63 29.09 -11.37
N ARG A 575 -60.53 29.06 -10.38
CA ARG A 575 -60.19 28.98 -8.95
C ARG A 575 -59.62 27.62 -8.59
N ALA A 576 -60.22 26.52 -9.04
CA ALA A 576 -59.69 25.18 -8.83
C ALA A 576 -58.29 25.03 -9.44
N GLN A 577 -58.07 25.54 -10.65
CA GLN A 577 -56.77 25.54 -11.30
C GLN A 577 -55.73 26.42 -10.58
N ALA A 578 -56.15 27.56 -10.01
CA ALA A 578 -55.28 28.41 -9.21
C ALA A 578 -54.80 27.70 -7.93
N VAL A 579 -55.66 26.91 -7.30
CA VAL A 579 -55.31 26.08 -6.12
C VAL A 579 -54.32 24.99 -6.51
N LEU A 580 -54.54 24.27 -7.62
CA LEU A 580 -53.62 23.28 -8.14
C LEU A 580 -52.22 23.87 -8.40
N THR A 581 -52.18 25.02 -9.07
CA THR A 581 -50.94 25.76 -9.37
C THR A 581 -50.24 26.23 -8.09
N ALA A 582 -51.00 26.69 -7.10
CA ALA A 582 -50.46 27.12 -5.81
C ALA A 582 -49.85 25.95 -5.00
N LEU A 583 -50.39 24.72 -5.12
CA LEU A 583 -49.81 23.51 -4.52
C LEU A 583 -48.53 23.08 -5.23
N MET A 584 -48.52 23.14 -6.57
CA MET A 584 -47.34 22.86 -7.37
C MET A 584 -46.18 23.82 -7.03
N ALA A 585 -46.46 25.12 -6.90
CA ALA A 585 -45.47 26.10 -6.47
C ALA A 585 -44.89 25.82 -5.07
N ARG A 586 -45.63 25.09 -4.22
CA ARG A 586 -45.20 24.65 -2.88
C ARG A 586 -44.49 23.30 -2.89
N ARG A 587 -44.15 22.78 -4.07
CA ARG A 587 -43.49 21.47 -4.27
C ARG A 587 -44.32 20.30 -3.74
N VAL A 588 -45.65 20.37 -3.87
CA VAL A 588 -46.52 19.20 -3.70
C VAL A 588 -46.53 18.42 -5.01
N SER A 589 -46.44 17.09 -4.96
CA SER A 589 -46.61 16.26 -6.15
C SER A 589 -48.07 16.26 -6.57
N VAL A 590 -48.39 16.95 -7.67
CA VAL A 590 -49.77 17.13 -8.16
C VAL A 590 -50.10 16.26 -9.38
N ALA A 591 -49.22 15.31 -9.75
CA ALA A 591 -49.39 14.50 -10.97
C ALA A 591 -50.71 13.70 -10.98
N SER A 592 -51.13 13.25 -9.79
CA SER A 592 -52.38 12.52 -9.56
C SER A 592 -53.57 13.42 -9.24
N PHE A 593 -53.41 14.76 -9.34
CA PHE A 593 -54.47 15.70 -9.02
C PHE A 593 -55.23 16.14 -10.27
N ARG A 594 -56.52 16.47 -10.11
CA ARG A 594 -57.38 17.05 -11.13
C ARG A 594 -58.04 18.31 -10.56
N ALA A 595 -58.26 19.32 -11.40
CA ALA A 595 -59.03 20.51 -11.04
C ALA A 595 -60.32 20.49 -11.84
N HIS A 596 -61.44 20.83 -11.20
CA HIS A 596 -62.74 20.88 -11.85
C HIS A 596 -63.61 21.99 -11.25
N GLY A 597 -64.22 22.81 -12.09
CA GLY A 597 -65.22 23.80 -11.70
C GLY A 597 -66.63 23.24 -11.82
N TYR A 598 -67.45 23.42 -10.79
CA TYR A 598 -68.86 23.03 -10.78
C TYR A 598 -69.83 24.21 -10.95
N GLY A 599 -69.29 25.43 -11.08
CA GLY A 599 -70.11 26.64 -11.11
C GLY A 599 -71.05 26.73 -9.91
N GLU A 600 -72.32 27.03 -10.18
CA GLU A 600 -73.40 27.11 -9.19
C GLU A 600 -74.23 25.82 -9.09
N ALA A 601 -73.86 24.76 -9.82
CA ALA A 601 -74.67 23.55 -9.98
C ALA A 601 -74.77 22.67 -8.73
N GLU A 602 -73.83 22.79 -7.79
CA GLU A 602 -73.78 22.04 -6.53
C GLU A 602 -73.78 22.96 -5.29
N PRO A 603 -74.92 23.61 -4.97
CA PRO A 603 -75.04 24.44 -3.78
C PRO A 603 -75.15 23.57 -2.51
N ILE A 604 -74.48 23.99 -1.44
CA ILE A 604 -74.53 23.35 -0.11
C ILE A 604 -75.37 24.14 0.90
N ALA A 605 -75.76 25.37 0.54
CA ALA A 605 -76.60 26.25 1.34
C ALA A 605 -77.51 27.08 0.44
N ASP A 606 -78.53 27.71 1.04
CA ASP A 606 -79.51 28.53 0.33
C ASP A 606 -78.89 29.80 -0.26
N ASN A 607 -79.03 30.00 -1.57
CA ASN A 607 -78.48 31.16 -2.29
C ASN A 607 -79.26 32.46 -2.04
N GLU A 608 -80.43 32.42 -1.42
CA GLU A 608 -81.21 33.62 -1.10
C GLU A 608 -80.56 34.44 0.05
N THR A 609 -79.83 33.77 0.95
CA THR A 609 -79.16 34.41 2.09
C THR A 609 -77.71 34.79 1.77
N ALA A 610 -77.19 35.87 2.38
CA ALA A 610 -75.80 36.28 2.19
C ALA A 610 -74.82 35.22 2.73
N GLU A 611 -75.21 34.60 3.84
CA GLU A 611 -74.47 33.54 4.52
C GLU A 611 -74.40 32.27 3.66
N GLY A 612 -75.51 31.87 3.04
CA GLY A 612 -75.55 30.69 2.18
C GLY A 612 -74.80 30.89 0.86
N ARG A 613 -74.87 32.08 0.24
CA ARG A 613 -74.00 32.41 -0.90
C ARG A 613 -72.51 32.31 -0.56
N GLU A 614 -72.11 32.81 0.61
CA GLU A 614 -70.74 32.72 1.10
C GLU A 614 -70.31 31.28 1.47
N ALA A 615 -71.25 30.39 1.80
CA ALA A 615 -70.96 28.97 1.97
C ALA A 615 -70.80 28.25 0.62
N ASN A 616 -71.57 28.63 -0.40
CA ASN A 616 -71.49 28.04 -1.74
C ASN A 616 -70.19 28.39 -2.49
N ARG A 617 -69.60 29.57 -2.21
CA ARG A 617 -68.28 29.98 -2.73
C ARG A 617 -67.13 29.23 -2.02
N ARG A 618 -66.84 27.99 -2.42
CA ARG A 618 -65.87 27.11 -1.74
C ARG A 618 -64.96 26.33 -2.67
N ILE A 619 -63.89 25.77 -2.10
CA ILE A 619 -63.03 24.76 -2.73
C ILE A 619 -63.11 23.47 -1.91
N GLU A 620 -63.29 22.34 -2.59
CA GLU A 620 -63.32 21.01 -2.00
C GLU A 620 -62.18 20.14 -2.50
N PHE A 621 -61.78 19.16 -1.69
CA PHE A 621 -60.81 18.12 -2.06
C PHE A 621 -61.47 16.76 -1.91
N LYS A 622 -61.55 15.99 -3.00
CA LYS A 622 -62.15 14.65 -3.04
C LYS A 622 -61.12 13.62 -3.49
N LEU A 623 -61.22 12.38 -3.02
CA LEU A 623 -60.42 11.28 -3.56
C LEU A 623 -60.98 10.89 -4.93
N ILE A 624 -60.10 10.67 -5.91
CA ILE A 624 -60.52 10.09 -7.20
C ILE A 624 -60.58 8.57 -7.02
N ASP A 625 -61.78 7.99 -7.11
CA ASP A 625 -61.95 6.54 -7.12
C ASP A 625 -61.31 5.95 -8.39
N GLN A 626 -60.31 5.09 -8.21
CA GLN A 626 -59.61 4.42 -9.32
C GLN A 626 -60.42 3.25 -9.91
N THR A 627 -61.70 3.09 -9.53
CA THR A 627 -62.56 1.97 -9.97
C THR A 627 -63.46 2.27 -11.16
N SER A 628 -63.38 3.47 -11.75
CA SER A 628 -64.00 3.75 -13.06
C SER A 628 -62.98 4.38 -14.00
N THR A 629 -62.15 3.54 -14.63
CA THR A 629 -61.40 3.93 -15.83
C THR A 629 -61.71 2.92 -16.92
N ASP A 630 -62.53 3.38 -17.88
CA ASP A 630 -62.72 2.77 -19.19
C ASP A 630 -61.36 2.79 -19.94
N PRO A 631 -60.80 1.64 -20.37
CA PRO A 631 -59.41 1.55 -20.85
C PRO A 631 -59.15 2.16 -22.25
N ALA A 632 -60.04 3.00 -22.78
CA ALA A 632 -59.94 3.52 -24.16
C ALA A 632 -59.19 4.86 -24.31
N SER A 633 -58.55 5.41 -23.26
CA SER A 633 -57.86 6.71 -23.36
C SER A 633 -56.43 6.70 -22.78
N ILE A 634 -55.59 5.80 -23.30
CA ILE A 634 -54.13 5.92 -23.18
C ILE A 634 -53.57 6.07 -24.59
N SER A 635 -53.56 7.29 -25.13
CA SER A 635 -52.66 7.64 -26.23
C SER A 635 -51.34 8.13 -25.62
N SER A 636 -50.29 7.36 -25.85
CA SER A 636 -48.93 7.65 -25.39
C SER A 636 -48.40 8.98 -25.96
N PRO A 637 -47.61 9.76 -25.19
CA PRO A 637 -46.89 10.90 -25.76
C PRO A 637 -45.80 10.42 -26.72
N ARG A 638 -45.81 10.94 -27.95
CA ARG A 638 -44.75 10.73 -28.96
C ARG A 638 -43.48 11.48 -28.52
N PRO A 639 -42.28 10.88 -28.61
CA PRO A 639 -41.02 11.55 -28.26
C PRO A 639 -40.63 12.64 -29.28
N PRO A 640 -39.73 13.58 -28.90
CA PRO A 640 -39.38 14.73 -29.74
C PRO A 640 -38.60 14.31 -30.98
N ILE A 641 -38.90 14.97 -32.11
CA ILE A 641 -38.16 14.86 -33.36
C ILE A 641 -36.81 15.56 -33.18
N ASP A 642 -35.75 14.79 -33.34
CA ASP A 642 -34.38 15.29 -33.51
C ASP A 642 -34.26 15.98 -34.87
N ALA A 643 -33.80 17.22 -34.84
CA ALA A 643 -33.55 18.04 -36.01
C ALA A 643 -32.04 18.06 -36.24
N THR A 644 -31.53 17.17 -37.08
CA THR A 644 -30.33 17.43 -37.89
C THR A 644 -30.15 16.32 -38.92
N GLN A 645 -30.43 16.63 -40.19
CA GLN A 645 -29.62 16.31 -41.38
C GLN A 645 -30.47 16.50 -42.64
N ASP A 646 -30.58 17.75 -43.07
CA ASP A 646 -30.67 18.07 -44.48
C ASP A 646 -29.23 18.08 -45.00
N THR A 647 -28.86 17.11 -45.84
CA THR A 647 -28.18 17.34 -47.12
C THR A 647 -27.78 16.00 -47.77
N LEU A 648 -28.08 15.94 -49.07
CA LEU A 648 -27.56 15.05 -50.11
C LEU A 648 -28.47 13.90 -50.58
N GLU A 649 -29.04 14.17 -51.76
CA GLU A 649 -29.18 13.28 -52.93
C GLU A 649 -30.38 12.32 -52.95
N ASN A 650 -31.42 12.65 -53.72
CA ASN A 650 -31.59 12.26 -55.14
C ASN A 650 -31.32 10.77 -55.37
N GLU A 651 -32.37 9.97 -55.57
CA GLU A 651 -32.67 9.33 -56.86
C GLU A 651 -33.85 8.34 -56.76
N GLN A 652 -34.81 8.55 -57.67
CA GLN A 652 -35.58 7.52 -58.40
C GLN A 652 -36.56 6.62 -57.60
N ASN A 653 -37.84 6.98 -57.70
CA ASN A 653 -38.95 6.27 -58.40
C ASN A 653 -40.27 6.26 -57.61
#